data_AF-A0A9D5PT22-F1
#
_entry.id   AF-A0A9D5PT22-F1
#
_cell.length_a   1.000
_cell.length_b   1.000
_cell.length_c   1.000
_cell.angle_alpha   90.00
_cell.angle_beta   90.00
_cell.angle_gamma   90.00
#
_symmetry.space_group_name_H-M   'P 1'
#
loop_
_entity.id
_entity.type
_entity.pdbx_description
1 polymer ?
#
loop_
_entity_poly.entity_id
_entity_poly.type
_entity_poly.pdbx_seq_one_letter_code
_entity_poly.pdbx_strand_id
1 'polypeptide(L)'
;MVILHLSDMHFGRDNPEYKVNGEFQNKKQILQELLISIGNSSIKPDHIIVTGDMAWYGRKVDFDEALLWFRELLNVTKLSGSNLTFCPGNHDVNRAYGNYQTEVSHKDIDTIDQLYQYDKVHLMEAPLYNYEKFCEALGVIPYHYPRQDKWESSYAIGYKDVRLLSGEVFRIVSFNTALMSFVKNYPDDQMLIGQAQIRSLLEYGIIGSTRNYYTVALFHHAERFLHTQEICEYDQRYATLPLLRRYVDLVLCGHTETGGIPVLYKQIGGAEMLTGGAAYYSDDHANSYSMVIIPNHWPEGKEREVCLYPFIYSVENGWHHNQRKELPSACNNITADQPQIECRSDFELVFAYDDQRMAIPLKCVSVFIRDDNTALLSNAEDVCRNLDITCIGPTDKPGTSKVSISIATIKENSVEALLTRETVFRFFNYATKAQNGSSFKIMNTAGDVFLSGDNITFDEAIDDEGVEFLTKLRKIEKTYDVLFQCPKDTAESGKVDILHDLIERGYTKEFRAIPGFDTYSTDKKQLMKIGLRSLTNKPVYIFHKGTFRCKLYGNDFSLGNIMVLMGPYSAKGSRAIQKSLTFIADDQRKITLKLCDNSICYLITDEQQADVREILKNIRKCVQVDKMNCVWDFIYEDSAGN
;
A
#
# COMPACT_ATOMS: atom_id res chain seq x y z
N MET A 1 -23.51 -9.91 33.27
CA MET A 1 -22.98 -8.55 33.24
C MET A 1 -22.82 -8.13 31.79
N VAL A 2 -23.28 -6.93 31.45
CA VAL A 2 -23.10 -6.31 30.14
C VAL A 2 -22.29 -5.03 30.32
N ILE A 3 -21.17 -4.91 29.62
CA ILE A 3 -20.34 -3.72 29.58
C ILE A 3 -20.51 -3.05 28.22
N LEU A 4 -20.89 -1.77 28.19
CA LEU A 4 -20.72 -0.94 27.00
C LEU A 4 -19.25 -0.50 26.95
N HIS A 5 -18.52 -0.94 25.93
CA HIS A 5 -17.13 -0.55 25.70
C HIS A 5 -17.06 0.48 24.57
N LEU A 6 -16.57 1.67 24.90
CA LEU A 6 -16.25 2.75 23.97
C LEU A 6 -14.76 3.06 24.02
N SER A 7 -14.24 3.68 22.97
CA SER A 7 -12.87 4.18 22.91
C SER A 7 -12.78 5.26 21.83
N ASP A 8 -11.76 6.13 21.90
CA ASP A 8 -11.36 6.99 20.78
C ASP A 8 -12.55 7.80 20.22
N MET A 9 -13.09 8.70 21.06
CA MET A 9 -14.21 9.59 20.71
C MET A 9 -13.74 10.92 20.12
N HIS A 10 -12.53 11.34 20.49
CA HIS A 10 -11.83 12.51 19.95
C HIS A 10 -12.66 13.82 19.93
N PHE A 11 -13.34 14.13 21.04
CA PHE A 11 -14.02 15.43 21.20
C PHE A 11 -13.03 16.58 21.02
N GLY A 12 -13.46 17.64 20.34
CA GLY A 12 -12.64 18.76 19.90
C GLY A 12 -11.79 18.53 18.64
N ARG A 13 -11.71 17.33 18.04
CA ARG A 13 -10.88 17.08 16.84
C ARG A 13 -11.21 17.98 15.65
N ASP A 14 -12.48 18.33 15.48
CA ASP A 14 -13.01 19.22 14.46
C ASP A 14 -12.83 20.72 14.77
N ASN A 15 -12.19 21.07 15.89
CA ASN A 15 -11.90 22.46 16.23
C ASN A 15 -10.95 23.10 15.19
N PRO A 16 -11.35 24.19 14.51
CA PRO A 16 -10.53 24.82 13.48
C PRO A 16 -9.14 25.28 13.95
N GLU A 17 -8.98 25.59 15.24
CA GLU A 17 -7.68 25.98 15.80
C GLU A 17 -6.65 24.84 15.73
N TYR A 18 -7.11 23.60 15.72
CA TYR A 18 -6.27 22.40 15.74
C TYR A 18 -5.73 22.02 14.38
N LYS A 19 -6.32 22.56 13.30
CA LYS A 19 -5.90 22.36 11.90
C LYS A 19 -5.79 20.88 11.50
N VAL A 20 -6.68 20.05 12.01
CA VAL A 20 -6.77 18.64 11.63
C VAL A 20 -7.51 18.52 10.30
N ASN A 21 -6.95 17.76 9.37
CA ASN A 21 -7.63 17.41 8.12
C ASN A 21 -8.52 16.19 8.36
N GLY A 22 -9.80 16.26 7.97
CA GLY A 22 -10.75 15.15 8.06
C GLY A 22 -12.19 15.60 7.74
N GLU A 23 -13.08 14.64 7.51
CA GLU A 23 -14.51 14.89 7.34
C GLU A 23 -15.22 14.86 8.69
N PHE A 24 -15.78 16.00 9.12
CA PHE A 24 -16.43 16.15 10.43
C PHE A 24 -17.81 16.82 10.36
N GLN A 25 -18.35 17.04 9.16
CA GLN A 25 -19.60 17.79 8.97
C GLN A 25 -20.79 17.09 9.65
N ASN A 26 -20.75 15.77 9.74
CA ASN A 26 -21.80 14.93 10.30
C ASN A 26 -21.49 14.43 11.71
N LYS A 27 -20.38 14.85 12.34
CA LYS A 27 -19.96 14.44 13.70
C LYS A 27 -21.11 14.41 14.70
N LYS A 28 -21.82 15.53 14.81
CA LYS A 28 -22.93 15.69 15.77
C LYS A 28 -24.06 14.70 15.49
N GLN A 29 -24.41 14.49 14.22
CA GLN A 29 -25.45 13.54 13.84
C GLN A 29 -25.02 12.11 14.16
N ILE A 30 -23.81 11.71 13.78
CA ILE A 30 -23.27 10.36 14.01
C ILE A 30 -23.24 10.02 15.51
N LEU A 31 -22.79 10.96 16.33
CA LEU A 31 -22.74 10.82 17.79
C LEU A 31 -24.14 10.81 18.44
N GLN A 32 -25.13 11.52 17.86
CA GLN A 32 -26.53 11.43 18.29
C GLN A 32 -27.15 10.09 17.91
N GLU A 33 -26.90 9.60 16.71
CA GLU A 33 -27.35 8.28 16.27
C GLU A 33 -26.71 7.15 17.09
N LEU A 34 -25.47 7.32 17.57
CA LEU A 34 -24.82 6.41 18.50
C LEU A 34 -25.62 6.29 19.81
N LEU A 35 -26.03 7.43 20.39
CA LEU A 35 -26.86 7.46 21.59
C LEU A 35 -28.22 6.77 21.36
N ILE A 36 -28.83 6.98 20.19
CA ILE A 36 -30.08 6.33 19.80
C ILE A 36 -29.87 4.81 19.66
N SER A 37 -28.78 4.38 19.04
CA SER A 37 -28.43 2.96 18.87
C SER A 37 -28.30 2.26 20.22
N ILE A 38 -27.54 2.84 21.15
CA ILE A 38 -27.36 2.33 22.52
C ILE A 38 -28.70 2.36 23.30
N GLY A 39 -29.43 3.47 23.20
CA GLY A 39 -30.72 3.68 23.87
C GLY A 39 -31.82 2.72 23.40
N ASN A 40 -31.80 2.32 22.12
CA ASN A 40 -32.77 1.40 21.52
C ASN A 40 -32.34 -0.07 21.55
N SER A 41 -31.06 -0.36 21.85
CA SER A 41 -30.55 -1.74 21.95
C SER A 41 -31.39 -2.59 22.92
N SER A 42 -31.70 -3.83 22.53
CA SER A 42 -32.33 -4.81 23.43
C SER A 42 -31.40 -5.26 24.55
N ILE A 43 -30.09 -5.13 24.33
CA ILE A 43 -29.04 -5.44 25.31
C ILE A 43 -28.69 -4.15 26.04
N LYS A 44 -29.06 -4.07 27.34
CA LYS A 44 -28.80 -2.90 28.17
C LYS A 44 -27.49 -3.06 28.94
N PRO A 45 -26.60 -2.04 28.94
CA PRO A 45 -25.38 -2.10 29.71
C PRO A 45 -25.67 -1.96 31.21
N ASP A 46 -24.95 -2.74 32.02
CA ASP A 46 -24.89 -2.58 33.48
C ASP A 46 -23.81 -1.56 33.89
N HIS A 47 -22.79 -1.41 33.05
CA HIS A 47 -21.64 -0.54 33.27
C HIS A 47 -21.07 -0.03 31.94
N ILE A 48 -20.48 1.17 31.96
CA ILE A 48 -19.85 1.77 30.77
C ILE A 48 -18.35 1.92 31.04
N ILE A 49 -17.55 1.41 30.12
CA ILE A 49 -16.09 1.52 30.14
C ILE A 49 -15.64 2.27 28.89
N VAL A 50 -14.80 3.28 29.08
CA VAL A 50 -14.20 4.05 27.99
C VAL A 50 -12.68 4.00 28.10
N THR A 51 -12.02 3.45 27.08
CA THR A 51 -10.59 3.16 27.11
C THR A 51 -9.74 4.25 26.46
N GLY A 52 -9.92 5.51 26.88
CA GLY A 52 -9.08 6.64 26.49
C GLY A 52 -9.51 7.38 25.22
N ASP A 53 -8.81 8.50 24.99
CA ASP A 53 -9.01 9.42 23.87
C ASP A 53 -10.43 9.96 23.78
N MET A 54 -10.93 10.44 24.93
CA MET A 54 -12.16 11.19 24.96
C MET A 54 -11.97 12.58 24.35
N ALA A 55 -10.87 13.26 24.67
CA ALA A 55 -10.51 14.56 24.10
C ALA A 55 -9.53 14.42 22.93
N TRP A 56 -9.25 15.53 22.23
CA TRP A 56 -8.22 15.60 21.18
C TRP A 56 -6.90 16.23 21.64
N TYR A 57 -6.92 17.31 22.43
CA TYR A 57 -5.69 17.94 22.95
C TYR A 57 -5.69 18.08 24.48
N GLY A 58 -6.57 17.35 25.17
CA GLY A 58 -6.74 17.43 26.61
C GLY A 58 -7.15 18.82 27.10
N ARG A 59 -7.67 19.69 26.22
CA ARG A 59 -8.04 21.05 26.60
C ARG A 59 -9.40 21.05 27.26
N LYS A 60 -9.66 22.07 28.09
CA LYS A 60 -10.96 22.23 28.75
C LYS A 60 -12.13 22.22 27.76
N VAL A 61 -12.00 22.88 26.60
CA VAL A 61 -13.06 22.94 25.58
C VAL A 61 -13.40 21.56 25.00
N ASP A 62 -12.41 20.69 24.84
CA ASP A 62 -12.59 19.31 24.35
C ASP A 62 -13.44 18.51 25.36
N PHE A 63 -13.09 18.64 26.65
CA PHE A 63 -13.81 17.97 27.74
C PHE A 63 -15.17 18.58 28.04
N ASP A 64 -15.38 19.88 27.78
CA ASP A 64 -16.69 20.52 27.91
C ASP A 64 -17.68 19.92 26.88
N GLU A 65 -17.23 19.67 25.65
CA GLU A 65 -18.00 18.97 24.62
C GLU A 65 -18.31 17.52 25.06
N ALA A 66 -17.28 16.79 25.50
CA ALA A 66 -17.42 15.41 25.99
C ALA A 66 -18.44 15.32 27.14
N LEU A 67 -18.37 16.26 28.11
CA LEU A 67 -19.24 16.28 29.30
C LEU A 67 -20.72 16.35 28.93
N LEU A 68 -21.07 17.15 27.91
CA LEU A 68 -22.44 17.25 27.43
C LEU A 68 -22.92 15.92 26.85
N TRP A 69 -22.10 15.30 25.99
CA TRP A 69 -22.45 14.03 25.37
C TRP A 69 -22.57 12.88 26.39
N PHE A 70 -21.64 12.78 27.34
CA PHE A 70 -21.70 11.72 28.37
C PHE A 70 -22.90 11.86 29.31
N ARG A 71 -23.40 13.09 29.57
CA ARG A 71 -24.65 13.29 30.30
C ARG A 71 -25.85 12.75 29.55
N GLU A 72 -25.88 12.91 28.23
CA GLU A 72 -26.90 12.32 27.38
C GLU A 72 -26.79 10.79 27.36
N LEU A 73 -25.56 10.24 27.29
CA LEU A 73 -25.32 8.79 27.38
C LEU A 73 -25.87 8.21 28.69
N LEU A 74 -25.60 8.84 29.82
CA LEU A 74 -26.14 8.43 31.12
C LEU A 74 -27.67 8.47 31.15
N ASN A 75 -28.28 9.48 30.53
CA ASN A 75 -29.74 9.60 30.44
C ASN A 75 -30.35 8.45 29.60
N VAL A 76 -29.82 8.17 28.41
CA VAL A 76 -30.38 7.11 27.53
C VAL A 76 -30.14 5.71 28.09
N THR A 77 -29.06 5.49 28.83
CA THR A 77 -28.75 4.21 29.50
C THR A 77 -29.43 4.06 30.86
N LYS A 78 -29.95 5.16 31.44
CA LYS A 78 -30.48 5.24 32.81
C LYS A 78 -29.45 4.87 33.88
N LEU A 79 -28.17 5.13 33.58
CA LEU A 79 -27.05 4.92 34.48
C LEU A 79 -26.62 6.24 35.13
N SER A 80 -25.72 6.15 36.11
CA SER A 80 -25.13 7.31 36.78
C SER A 80 -23.61 7.32 36.63
N GLY A 81 -22.95 8.40 37.09
CA GLY A 81 -21.49 8.48 37.12
C GLY A 81 -20.81 7.30 37.85
N SER A 82 -21.48 6.70 38.84
CA SER A 82 -20.97 5.52 39.54
C SER A 82 -20.84 4.28 38.65
N ASN A 83 -21.55 4.25 37.53
CA ASN A 83 -21.53 3.20 36.51
C ASN A 83 -20.61 3.54 35.33
N LEU A 84 -19.84 4.64 35.43
CA LEU A 84 -18.83 5.02 34.44
C LEU A 84 -17.44 4.65 34.92
N THR A 85 -16.59 4.26 33.98
CA THR A 85 -15.18 4.01 34.23
C THR A 85 -14.35 4.39 33.02
N PHE A 86 -13.24 5.08 33.29
CA PHE A 86 -12.35 5.63 32.29
C PHE A 86 -10.92 5.15 32.55
N CYS A 87 -10.12 5.04 31.49
CA CYS A 87 -8.67 5.23 31.56
C CYS A 87 -8.29 6.34 30.57
N PRO A 88 -7.20 7.10 30.79
CA PRO A 88 -6.79 8.15 29.87
C PRO A 88 -6.07 7.59 28.63
N GLY A 89 -6.26 8.24 27.49
CA GLY A 89 -5.48 8.08 26.27
C GLY A 89 -4.51 9.23 26.03
N ASN A 90 -3.68 9.14 24.99
CA ASN A 90 -2.63 10.11 24.69
C ASN A 90 -3.19 11.47 24.27
N HIS A 91 -4.41 11.54 23.76
CA HIS A 91 -5.10 12.78 23.41
C HIS A 91 -5.83 13.43 24.60
N ASP A 92 -6.02 12.72 25.70
CA ASP A 92 -6.57 13.28 26.95
C ASP A 92 -5.55 14.12 27.73
N VAL A 93 -4.28 14.03 27.35
CA VAL A 93 -3.14 14.70 27.98
C VAL A 93 -2.97 16.12 27.46
N ASN A 94 -3.08 17.12 28.36
CA ASN A 94 -2.75 18.50 28.00
C ASN A 94 -1.25 18.75 28.11
N ARG A 95 -0.56 18.65 26.97
CA ARG A 95 0.90 18.86 26.88
C ARG A 95 1.36 20.27 27.32
N ALA A 96 0.46 21.25 27.42
CA ALA A 96 0.78 22.58 27.92
C ALA A 96 0.89 22.68 29.45
N TYR A 97 0.41 21.67 30.20
CA TYR A 97 0.46 21.63 31.66
C TYR A 97 1.65 20.84 32.22
N GLY A 98 2.65 20.56 31.37
CA GLY A 98 3.84 19.83 31.78
C GLY A 98 4.69 20.56 32.83
N ASN A 99 5.29 19.78 33.71
CA ASN A 99 6.31 20.26 34.65
C ASN A 99 7.62 20.50 33.88
N TYR A 100 8.31 21.61 34.18
CA TYR A 100 9.63 21.92 33.64
C TYR A 100 10.65 20.84 34.10
N GLN A 101 11.38 20.23 33.15
CA GLN A 101 12.43 19.19 33.31
C GLN A 101 12.00 17.73 33.58
N THR A 102 11.57 17.00 32.54
CA THR A 102 11.62 15.52 32.54
C THR A 102 12.20 15.02 31.22
N GLU A 103 13.52 15.10 31.06
CA GLU A 103 14.24 14.44 29.96
C GLU A 103 14.29 12.93 30.25
N VAL A 104 13.22 12.22 29.90
CA VAL A 104 13.12 10.76 30.06
C VAL A 104 13.19 10.11 28.70
N SER A 105 14.14 9.19 28.52
CA SER A 105 14.30 8.41 27.29
C SER A 105 13.50 7.13 27.38
N HIS A 106 12.79 6.75 26.30
CA HIS A 106 12.11 5.45 26.19
C HIS A 106 13.05 4.25 26.35
N LYS A 107 14.38 4.45 26.23
CA LYS A 107 15.40 3.42 26.44
C LYS A 107 15.73 3.19 27.92
N ASP A 108 15.40 4.13 28.79
CA ASP A 108 15.70 4.06 30.23
C ASP A 108 14.47 3.51 30.99
N ILE A 109 14.24 2.21 30.81
CA ILE A 109 13.07 1.51 31.37
C ILE A 109 13.09 1.51 32.90
N ASP A 110 14.26 1.44 33.53
CA ASP A 110 14.37 1.47 34.99
C ASP A 110 13.91 2.81 35.57
N THR A 111 14.31 3.92 34.95
CA THR A 111 13.82 5.25 35.35
C THR A 111 12.33 5.38 35.12
N ILE A 112 11.80 4.87 34.00
CA ILE A 112 10.37 4.91 33.72
C ILE A 112 9.58 4.06 34.72
N ASP A 113 10.01 2.83 35.01
CA ASP A 113 9.36 1.94 35.99
C ASP A 113 9.32 2.59 37.39
N GLN A 114 10.35 3.35 37.77
CA GLN A 114 10.34 4.15 39.00
C GLN A 114 9.28 5.25 38.97
N LEU A 115 9.07 5.94 37.84
CA LEU A 115 8.02 6.95 37.70
C LEU A 115 6.62 6.33 37.81
N TYR A 116 6.43 5.09 37.36
CA TYR A 116 5.15 4.39 37.48
C TYR A 116 4.84 3.90 38.90
N GLN A 117 5.77 3.93 39.85
CA GLN A 117 5.50 3.57 41.25
C GLN A 117 4.39 4.47 41.83
N TYR A 118 3.46 3.90 42.59
CA TYR A 118 2.32 4.63 43.16
C TYR A 118 2.72 5.82 44.03
N ASP A 119 3.91 5.79 44.64
CA ASP A 119 4.43 6.89 45.45
C ASP A 119 4.97 8.07 44.62
N LYS A 120 5.23 7.88 43.32
CA LYS A 120 5.87 8.84 42.40
C LYS A 120 5.03 9.24 41.18
N VAL A 121 4.06 8.42 40.77
CA VAL A 121 3.27 8.64 39.54
C VAL A 121 2.61 10.02 39.46
N HIS A 122 2.16 10.57 40.59
CA HIS A 122 1.60 11.92 40.70
C HIS A 122 2.51 13.04 40.16
N LEU A 123 3.83 12.82 40.10
CA LEU A 123 4.79 13.77 39.52
C LEU A 123 4.58 14.00 38.02
N MET A 124 3.95 13.03 37.35
CA MET A 124 3.72 12.99 35.90
C MET A 124 2.24 13.19 35.51
N GLU A 125 1.32 13.32 36.47
CA GLU A 125 -0.14 13.37 36.20
C GLU A 125 -0.70 14.79 36.03
N ALA A 126 0.08 15.85 36.27
CA ALA A 126 -0.40 17.24 36.10
C ALA A 126 -1.05 17.54 34.72
N PRO A 127 -0.59 16.97 33.59
CA PRO A 127 -1.26 17.08 32.29
C PRO A 127 -2.69 16.52 32.22
N LEU A 128 -3.12 15.70 33.17
CA LEU A 128 -4.47 15.14 33.26
C LEU A 128 -5.46 16.03 34.03
N TYR A 129 -5.07 17.23 34.45
CA TYR A 129 -5.95 18.11 35.24
C TYR A 129 -7.37 18.27 34.66
N ASN A 130 -7.49 18.51 33.35
CA ASN A 130 -8.81 18.67 32.72
C ASN A 130 -9.60 17.35 32.67
N TYR A 131 -8.90 16.22 32.46
CA TYR A 131 -9.47 14.88 32.50
C TYR A 131 -10.05 14.56 33.89
N GLU A 132 -9.33 14.91 34.96
CA GLU A 132 -9.80 14.71 36.34
C GLU A 132 -11.05 15.55 36.64
N LYS A 133 -11.07 16.82 36.19
CA LYS A 133 -12.24 17.70 36.33
C LYS A 133 -13.45 17.21 35.54
N PHE A 134 -13.23 16.62 34.38
CA PHE A 134 -14.26 15.95 33.61
C PHE A 134 -14.84 14.74 34.36
N CYS A 135 -13.99 13.87 34.91
CA CYS A 135 -14.42 12.70 35.68
C CYS A 135 -15.20 13.10 36.95
N GLU A 136 -14.71 14.10 37.69
CA GLU A 136 -15.37 14.69 38.86
C GLU A 136 -16.76 15.22 38.50
N ALA A 137 -16.87 15.98 37.40
CA ALA A 137 -18.13 16.59 36.95
C ALA A 137 -19.19 15.57 36.50
N LEU A 138 -18.78 14.36 36.11
CA LEU A 138 -19.66 13.24 35.79
C LEU A 138 -20.04 12.41 37.01
N GLY A 139 -19.39 12.61 38.17
CA GLY A 139 -19.61 11.82 39.38
C GLY A 139 -19.02 10.41 39.27
N VAL A 140 -17.91 10.25 38.55
CA VAL A 140 -17.18 8.99 38.44
C VAL A 140 -16.67 8.58 39.81
N ILE A 141 -16.77 7.29 40.16
CA ILE A 141 -16.09 6.76 41.35
C ILE A 141 -14.61 6.56 41.02
N PRO A 142 -13.68 7.19 41.75
CA PRO A 142 -12.26 7.03 41.51
C PRO A 142 -11.78 5.62 41.84
N TYR A 143 -10.66 5.25 41.25
CA TYR A 143 -9.89 4.08 41.68
C TYR A 143 -9.18 4.36 42.99
N HIS A 144 -8.77 3.30 43.65
CA HIS A 144 -7.98 3.33 44.88
C HIS A 144 -6.71 2.52 44.68
N TYR A 145 -5.61 2.97 45.29
CA TYR A 145 -4.35 2.24 45.26
C TYR A 145 -3.62 2.36 46.60
N PRO A 146 -2.81 1.36 46.97
CA PRO A 146 -2.02 1.41 48.19
C PRO A 146 -0.82 2.34 48.01
N ARG A 147 -0.62 3.25 48.97
CA ARG A 147 0.58 4.09 49.07
C ARG A 147 1.11 4.02 50.49
N GLN A 148 2.13 3.18 50.71
CA GLN A 148 2.65 2.86 52.04
C GLN A 148 1.50 2.36 52.95
N ASP A 149 1.30 2.96 54.12
CA ASP A 149 0.28 2.55 55.10
C ASP A 149 -1.12 3.16 54.86
N LYS A 150 -1.35 3.80 53.70
CA LYS A 150 -2.60 4.50 53.38
C LYS A 150 -3.16 4.13 52.01
N TRP A 151 -4.44 4.44 51.84
CA TRP A 151 -5.13 4.38 50.56
C TRP A 151 -5.20 5.77 49.95
N GLU A 152 -4.89 5.87 48.66
CA GLU A 152 -5.04 7.08 47.85
C GLU A 152 -6.01 6.82 46.69
N SER A 153 -6.44 7.89 46.03
CA SER A 153 -7.40 7.82 44.93
C SER A 153 -6.88 8.46 43.65
N SER A 154 -7.29 7.94 42.50
CA SER A 154 -7.00 8.52 41.19
C SER A 154 -8.13 8.20 40.21
N TYR A 155 -8.32 9.05 39.19
CA TYR A 155 -9.20 8.74 38.05
C TYR A 155 -8.49 7.97 36.93
N ALA A 156 -7.16 7.83 36.97
CA ALA A 156 -6.37 7.21 35.91
C ALA A 156 -5.86 5.80 36.26
N ILE A 157 -5.52 5.56 37.53
CA ILE A 157 -4.79 4.36 37.96
C ILE A 157 -5.33 3.75 39.26
N GLY A 158 -5.14 2.44 39.44
CA GLY A 158 -5.52 1.73 40.67
C GLY A 158 -6.61 0.71 40.41
N TYR A 159 -7.40 0.37 41.44
CA TYR A 159 -8.53 -0.55 41.31
C TYR A 159 -9.82 -0.01 41.92
N LYS A 160 -10.94 -0.59 41.51
CA LYS A 160 -12.22 -0.46 42.21
C LYS A 160 -13.08 -1.70 42.01
N ASP A 161 -13.94 -1.96 42.97
CA ASP A 161 -14.94 -3.02 42.90
C ASP A 161 -16.29 -2.39 42.53
N VAL A 162 -16.90 -2.88 41.48
CA VAL A 162 -18.20 -2.41 40.98
C VAL A 162 -19.25 -3.44 41.32
N ARG A 163 -20.26 -3.01 42.08
CA ARG A 163 -21.40 -3.84 42.45
C ARG A 163 -22.55 -3.60 41.49
N LEU A 164 -22.97 -4.65 40.81
CA LEU A 164 -24.11 -4.65 39.90
C LEU A 164 -25.43 -4.67 40.68
N LEU A 165 -26.52 -4.33 40.00
CA LEU A 165 -27.88 -4.46 40.55
C LEU A 165 -28.25 -5.92 40.86
N SER A 166 -27.63 -6.89 40.17
CA SER A 166 -27.76 -8.32 40.48
C SER A 166 -27.15 -8.71 41.83
N GLY A 167 -26.35 -7.83 42.44
CA GLY A 167 -25.57 -8.10 43.65
C GLY A 167 -24.17 -8.67 43.37
N GLU A 168 -23.88 -9.06 42.13
CA GLU A 168 -22.55 -9.49 41.70
C GLU A 168 -21.55 -8.34 41.77
N VAL A 169 -20.30 -8.69 42.04
CA VAL A 169 -19.20 -7.74 42.12
C VAL A 169 -18.13 -8.16 41.12
N PHE A 170 -17.67 -7.21 40.32
CA PHE A 170 -16.52 -7.37 39.46
C PHE A 170 -15.48 -6.30 39.79
N ARG A 171 -14.22 -6.62 39.53
CA ARG A 171 -13.08 -5.75 39.81
C ARG A 171 -12.61 -5.11 38.53
N ILE A 172 -12.28 -3.83 38.62
CA ILE A 172 -11.59 -3.11 37.54
C ILE A 172 -10.23 -2.68 38.05
N VAL A 173 -9.20 -2.90 37.25
CA VAL A 173 -7.87 -2.33 37.44
C VAL A 173 -7.52 -1.45 36.24
N SER A 174 -7.00 -0.26 36.47
CA SER A 174 -6.68 0.73 35.42
C SER A 174 -5.21 1.11 35.45
N PHE A 175 -4.66 1.27 34.25
CA PHE A 175 -3.27 1.64 33.99
C PHE A 175 -3.22 2.80 33.00
N ASN A 176 -2.36 3.78 33.28
CA ASN A 176 -2.21 4.97 32.45
C ASN A 176 -1.06 4.79 31.44
N THR A 177 -1.36 4.20 30.29
CA THR A 177 -0.39 4.10 29.19
C THR A 177 -0.04 5.44 28.52
N ALA A 178 -0.80 6.50 28.79
CA ALA A 178 -0.59 7.83 28.23
C ALA A 178 0.34 8.72 29.09
N LEU A 179 0.88 8.18 30.20
CA LEU A 179 1.68 8.94 31.16
C LEU A 179 2.87 9.63 30.50
N MET A 180 3.50 8.99 29.51
CA MET A 180 4.68 9.52 28.80
C MET A 180 4.32 10.43 27.62
N SER A 181 3.05 10.55 27.23
CA SER A 181 2.64 11.25 26.00
C SER A 181 2.84 12.77 26.05
N PHE A 182 3.10 13.36 27.23
CA PHE A 182 3.49 14.77 27.35
C PHE A 182 5.01 14.98 27.24
N VAL A 183 5.83 13.93 27.37
CA VAL A 183 7.28 14.03 27.24
C VAL A 183 7.60 14.39 25.79
N LYS A 184 8.38 15.47 25.63
CA LYS A 184 8.71 16.00 24.31
C LYS A 184 9.48 14.96 23.48
N ASN A 185 9.04 14.73 22.24
CA ASN A 185 9.64 13.76 21.31
C ASN A 185 9.67 12.31 21.82
N TYR A 186 8.78 11.94 22.75
CA TYR A 186 8.60 10.56 23.12
C TYR A 186 7.90 9.80 21.97
N PRO A 187 8.37 8.61 21.56
CA PRO A 187 7.78 7.91 20.43
C PRO A 187 6.36 7.42 20.75
N ASP A 188 5.43 7.56 19.79
CA ASP A 188 4.02 7.18 19.98
C ASP A 188 3.80 5.66 20.06
N ASP A 189 4.81 4.84 19.71
CA ASP A 189 4.77 3.37 19.71
C ASP A 189 5.60 2.72 20.84
N GLN A 190 6.00 3.50 21.85
CA GLN A 190 6.84 3.03 22.97
C GLN A 190 6.17 3.25 24.33
N MET A 191 4.85 3.08 24.41
CA MET A 191 4.09 3.29 25.64
C MET A 191 4.28 2.13 26.64
N LEU A 192 4.02 2.38 27.93
CA LEU A 192 4.19 1.39 28.99
C LEU A 192 2.91 1.23 29.79
N ILE A 193 2.61 0.02 30.24
CA ILE A 193 1.46 -0.27 31.10
C ILE A 193 1.77 0.13 32.55
N GLY A 194 3.03 -0.03 32.99
CA GLY A 194 3.45 0.29 34.35
C GLY A 194 3.57 -0.94 35.25
N GLN A 195 4.63 -1.73 35.04
CA GLN A 195 4.84 -2.99 35.75
C GLN A 195 4.89 -2.84 37.28
N ALA A 196 5.46 -1.75 37.78
CA ALA A 196 5.55 -1.45 39.21
C ALA A 196 4.16 -1.43 39.89
N GLN A 197 3.13 -0.96 39.18
CA GLN A 197 1.75 -0.93 39.68
C GLN A 197 1.16 -2.33 39.73
N ILE A 198 1.36 -3.15 38.68
CA ILE A 198 0.92 -4.55 38.65
C ILE A 198 1.52 -5.35 39.81
N ARG A 199 2.84 -5.20 40.05
CA ARG A 199 3.53 -5.85 41.16
C ARG A 199 2.94 -5.44 42.51
N SER A 200 2.66 -4.15 42.69
CA SER A 200 2.01 -3.64 43.91
C SER A 200 0.61 -4.25 44.08
N LEU A 201 -0.20 -4.31 43.02
CA LEU A 201 -1.54 -4.93 43.11
C LEU A 201 -1.47 -6.43 43.44
N LEU A 202 -0.45 -7.15 42.99
CA LEU A 202 -0.19 -8.55 43.37
C LEU A 202 0.21 -8.69 44.83
N GLU A 203 1.14 -7.85 45.30
CA GLU A 203 1.64 -7.87 46.69
C GLU A 203 0.51 -7.65 47.71
N TYR A 204 -0.43 -6.75 47.40
CA TYR A 204 -1.59 -6.47 48.24
C TYR A 204 -2.78 -7.41 48.00
N GLY A 205 -2.62 -8.44 47.15
CA GLY A 205 -3.67 -9.42 46.86
C GLY A 205 -4.92 -8.84 46.16
N ILE A 206 -4.77 -7.71 45.48
CA ILE A 206 -5.85 -7.09 44.69
C ILE A 206 -6.06 -7.87 43.39
N ILE A 207 -4.98 -8.35 42.78
CA ILE A 207 -5.01 -9.34 41.70
C ILE A 207 -4.15 -10.52 42.13
N GLY A 208 -4.35 -11.70 41.54
CA GLY A 208 -3.56 -12.88 41.91
C GLY A 208 -4.15 -14.19 41.42
N SER A 209 -3.55 -15.30 41.87
CA SER A 209 -3.95 -16.65 41.46
C SER A 209 -5.31 -17.07 42.01
N THR A 210 -5.69 -16.58 43.19
CA THR A 210 -7.02 -16.76 43.77
C THR A 210 -7.92 -15.60 43.35
N ARG A 211 -8.82 -15.83 42.38
CA ARG A 211 -9.72 -14.80 41.84
C ARG A 211 -11.04 -14.79 42.60
N ASN A 212 -11.24 -13.80 43.48
CA ASN A 212 -12.52 -13.62 44.18
C ASN A 212 -13.59 -12.94 43.30
N TYR A 213 -13.15 -12.14 42.32
CA TYR A 213 -14.00 -11.39 41.40
C TYR A 213 -13.51 -11.55 39.97
N TYR A 214 -14.45 -11.47 39.03
CA TYR A 214 -14.08 -11.28 37.63
C TYR A 214 -13.36 -9.95 37.48
N THR A 215 -12.14 -9.97 36.94
CA THR A 215 -11.25 -8.82 36.92
C THR A 215 -11.01 -8.32 35.50
N VAL A 216 -11.34 -7.06 35.25
CA VAL A 216 -11.15 -6.36 33.97
C VAL A 216 -10.01 -5.37 34.10
N ALA A 217 -8.99 -5.49 33.25
CA ALA A 217 -7.90 -4.52 33.15
C ALA A 217 -8.13 -3.53 32.03
N LEU A 218 -7.81 -2.25 32.29
CA LEU A 218 -8.00 -1.15 31.35
C LEU A 218 -6.69 -0.43 31.08
N PHE A 219 -6.40 -0.17 29.81
CA PHE A 219 -5.41 0.79 29.35
C PHE A 219 -5.73 1.22 27.92
N HIS A 220 -5.16 2.32 27.42
CA HIS A 220 -5.52 2.86 26.11
C HIS A 220 -4.75 2.18 24.96
N HIS A 221 -3.42 2.16 25.01
CA HIS A 221 -2.59 1.76 23.87
C HIS A 221 -2.56 0.23 23.68
N ALA A 222 -3.00 -0.26 22.52
CA ALA A 222 -2.94 -1.69 22.17
C ALA A 222 -1.50 -2.22 22.00
N GLU A 223 -1.35 -3.55 21.96
CA GLU A 223 -0.05 -4.26 21.96
C GLU A 223 0.99 -3.67 21.00
N ARG A 224 0.62 -3.31 19.77
CA ARG A 224 1.56 -2.78 18.75
C ARG A 224 2.19 -1.43 19.10
N PHE A 225 1.64 -0.72 20.08
CA PHE A 225 2.08 0.61 20.52
C PHE A 225 2.78 0.58 21.88
N LEU A 226 2.94 -0.62 22.43
CA LEU A 226 3.67 -0.81 23.67
C LEU A 226 5.15 -0.99 23.40
N HIS A 227 5.96 -0.51 24.32
CA HIS A 227 7.41 -0.73 24.31
C HIS A 227 7.70 -2.23 24.27
N THR A 228 8.76 -2.63 23.57
CA THR A 228 9.15 -4.05 23.39
C THR A 228 9.28 -4.81 24.71
N GLN A 229 9.77 -4.19 25.79
CA GLN A 229 9.85 -4.78 27.14
C GLN A 229 8.49 -5.02 27.82
N GLU A 230 7.39 -4.46 27.31
CA GLU A 230 6.04 -4.79 27.78
C GLU A 230 5.54 -6.11 27.17
N ILE A 231 6.12 -6.52 26.04
CA ILE A 231 5.73 -7.70 25.26
C ILE A 231 6.73 -8.85 25.44
N CYS A 232 8.02 -8.54 25.51
CA CYS A 232 9.13 -9.49 25.59
C CYS A 232 9.87 -9.40 26.94
N GLU A 233 10.39 -10.55 27.39
CA GLU A 233 11.21 -10.65 28.60
C GLU A 233 12.68 -10.40 28.29
N TYR A 234 13.32 -9.53 29.06
CA TYR A 234 14.76 -9.23 28.96
C TYR A 234 15.35 -9.17 30.37
N ASP A 235 16.55 -9.73 30.56
CA ASP A 235 17.36 -9.56 31.79
C ASP A 235 16.57 -9.71 33.12
N GLN A 236 15.67 -10.69 33.18
CA GLN A 236 14.79 -11.01 34.33
C GLN A 236 13.63 -10.03 34.59
N ARG A 237 13.44 -9.00 33.76
CA ARG A 237 12.21 -8.22 33.73
C ARG A 237 11.15 -9.00 32.96
N TYR A 238 10.09 -9.40 33.66
CA TYR A 238 8.92 -10.01 33.04
C TYR A 238 8.32 -9.08 31.98
N ALA A 239 7.73 -9.64 30.94
CA ALA A 239 6.94 -8.88 29.99
C ALA A 239 5.66 -8.43 30.68
N THR A 240 5.42 -7.13 30.73
CA THR A 240 4.34 -6.53 31.53
C THR A 240 2.95 -6.96 31.09
N LEU A 241 2.68 -7.02 29.77
CA LEU A 241 1.38 -7.44 29.25
C LEU A 241 1.10 -8.92 29.54
N PRO A 242 1.99 -9.89 29.23
CA PRO A 242 1.84 -11.28 29.65
C PRO A 242 1.67 -11.45 31.16
N LEU A 243 2.43 -10.68 31.97
CA LEU A 243 2.31 -10.70 33.43
C LEU A 243 0.90 -10.28 33.87
N LEU A 244 0.36 -9.17 33.33
CA LEU A 244 -0.99 -8.69 33.62
C LEU A 244 -2.04 -9.74 33.26
N ARG A 245 -1.97 -10.26 32.03
CA ARG A 245 -2.94 -11.22 31.47
C ARG A 245 -3.05 -12.51 32.29
N ARG A 246 -2.01 -12.88 33.03
CA ARG A 246 -2.04 -14.05 33.92
C ARG A 246 -2.99 -13.87 35.11
N TYR A 247 -3.22 -12.65 35.56
CA TYR A 247 -3.91 -12.36 36.83
C TYR A 247 -5.24 -11.63 36.66
N VAL A 248 -5.68 -11.42 35.41
CA VAL A 248 -6.99 -10.83 35.09
C VAL A 248 -7.76 -11.75 34.14
N ASP A 249 -9.06 -11.49 33.97
CA ASP A 249 -9.94 -12.28 33.10
C ASP A 249 -10.07 -11.65 31.71
N LEU A 250 -10.17 -10.31 31.67
CA LEU A 250 -10.37 -9.53 30.45
C LEU A 250 -9.48 -8.29 30.46
N VAL A 251 -8.91 -7.95 29.31
CA VAL A 251 -8.20 -6.69 29.03
C VAL A 251 -9.00 -5.92 27.99
N LEU A 252 -9.30 -4.65 28.26
CA LEU A 252 -9.94 -3.73 27.31
C LEU A 252 -8.98 -2.59 26.98
N CYS A 253 -8.76 -2.34 25.69
CA CYS A 253 -7.98 -1.21 25.20
C CYS A 253 -8.53 -0.60 23.91
N GLY A 254 -7.88 0.44 23.39
CA GLY A 254 -8.26 1.19 22.18
C GLY A 254 -7.06 1.58 21.31
N HIS A 255 -7.01 2.84 20.87
CA HIS A 255 -5.91 3.50 20.15
C HIS A 255 -5.63 2.98 18.72
N THR A 256 -6.04 1.77 18.38
CA THR A 256 -5.80 1.25 17.02
C THR A 256 -6.57 2.01 15.96
N GLU A 257 -7.60 2.76 16.37
CA GLU A 257 -8.53 3.47 15.48
C GLU A 257 -9.05 2.51 14.39
N THR A 258 -9.09 1.21 14.67
CA THR A 258 -9.46 0.22 13.67
C THR A 258 -10.96 0.24 13.53
N GLY A 259 -11.44 0.65 12.36
CA GLY A 259 -12.83 0.49 12.00
C GLY A 259 -13.19 -0.97 11.70
N GLY A 260 -14.45 -1.35 11.93
CA GLY A 260 -14.93 -2.72 11.69
C GLY A 260 -15.26 -3.49 12.97
N ILE A 261 -14.99 -4.81 12.99
CA ILE A 261 -15.26 -5.68 14.16
C ILE A 261 -14.06 -5.57 15.12
N PRO A 262 -14.27 -5.15 16.39
CA PRO A 262 -13.25 -5.18 17.42
C PRO A 262 -12.61 -6.56 17.57
N VAL A 263 -11.30 -6.59 17.81
CA VAL A 263 -10.53 -7.84 17.82
C VAL A 263 -10.53 -8.41 19.24
N LEU A 264 -11.31 -9.47 19.46
CA LEU A 264 -11.24 -10.30 20.67
C LEU A 264 -10.30 -11.47 20.42
N TYR A 265 -9.25 -11.60 21.23
CA TYR A 265 -8.30 -12.70 21.14
C TYR A 265 -7.80 -13.13 22.52
N LYS A 266 -7.37 -14.39 22.63
CA LYS A 266 -6.91 -14.97 23.89
C LYS A 266 -5.53 -15.60 23.71
N GLN A 267 -4.61 -15.25 24.61
CA GLN A 267 -3.34 -15.94 24.75
C GLN A 267 -3.57 -17.20 25.59
N ILE A 268 -2.94 -18.31 25.20
CA ILE A 268 -3.03 -19.57 25.95
C ILE A 268 -2.60 -19.31 27.40
N GLY A 269 -3.49 -19.62 28.35
CA GLY A 269 -3.25 -19.44 29.79
C GLY A 269 -3.33 -17.99 30.30
N GLY A 270 -3.75 -17.03 29.47
CA GLY A 270 -3.92 -15.62 29.82
C GLY A 270 -5.33 -15.09 29.56
N ALA A 271 -5.55 -13.84 29.94
CA ALA A 271 -6.79 -13.10 29.72
C ALA A 271 -7.16 -12.96 28.25
N GLU A 272 -8.47 -12.90 28.00
CA GLU A 272 -9.01 -12.38 26.74
C GLU A 272 -8.67 -10.89 26.64
N MET A 273 -8.34 -10.43 25.44
CA MET A 273 -8.03 -9.04 25.17
C MET A 273 -8.89 -8.55 24.02
N LEU A 274 -9.56 -7.43 24.25
CA LEU A 274 -10.40 -6.75 23.28
C LEU A 274 -9.82 -5.37 23.00
N THR A 275 -9.46 -5.14 21.73
CA THR A 275 -9.14 -3.81 21.25
C THR A 275 -10.38 -3.20 20.60
N GLY A 276 -10.92 -2.15 21.23
CA GLY A 276 -12.04 -1.38 20.71
C GLY A 276 -11.62 -0.55 19.51
N GLY A 277 -12.53 -0.40 18.54
CA GLY A 277 -12.39 0.60 17.48
C GLY A 277 -12.84 1.97 17.97
N ALA A 278 -12.64 2.98 17.12
CA ALA A 278 -13.04 4.34 17.44
C ALA A 278 -14.55 4.50 17.41
N ALA A 279 -15.13 4.98 18.52
CA ALA A 279 -16.54 5.30 18.59
C ALA A 279 -16.87 6.53 17.75
N TYR A 280 -15.92 7.45 17.58
CA TYR A 280 -15.95 8.45 16.51
C TYR A 280 -14.55 8.92 16.15
N TYR A 281 -14.15 8.69 14.89
CA TYR A 281 -12.90 9.20 14.33
C TYR A 281 -13.16 10.33 13.33
N SER A 282 -13.91 10.05 12.28
CA SER A 282 -14.37 10.97 11.23
C SER A 282 -15.66 10.43 10.60
N ASP A 283 -16.29 11.22 9.74
CA ASP A 283 -17.55 10.86 9.09
C ASP A 283 -17.41 9.66 8.13
N ASP A 284 -16.25 9.53 7.50
CA ASP A 284 -15.88 8.48 6.54
C ASP A 284 -15.19 7.26 7.19
N HIS A 285 -14.93 7.34 8.49
CA HIS A 285 -14.36 6.23 9.24
C HIS A 285 -15.41 5.17 9.58
N ALA A 286 -14.99 3.91 9.64
CA ALA A 286 -15.85 2.81 10.11
C ALA A 286 -15.97 2.82 11.65
N ASN A 287 -16.61 3.87 12.17
CA ASN A 287 -16.84 4.09 13.60
C ASN A 287 -17.55 2.88 14.23
N SER A 288 -17.19 2.51 15.45
CA SER A 288 -17.62 1.26 16.08
C SER A 288 -17.78 1.36 17.60
N TYR A 289 -18.63 0.52 18.16
CA TYR A 289 -18.68 0.27 19.61
C TYR A 289 -18.97 -1.20 19.89
N SER A 290 -18.89 -1.63 21.14
CA SER A 290 -19.20 -3.01 21.51
C SER A 290 -19.97 -3.14 22.81
N MET A 291 -20.90 -4.10 22.84
CA MET A 291 -21.45 -4.65 24.07
C MET A 291 -20.67 -5.93 24.40
N VAL A 292 -19.99 -5.94 25.55
CA VAL A 292 -19.23 -7.07 26.06
C VAL A 292 -20.08 -7.79 27.10
N ILE A 293 -20.46 -9.03 26.82
CA ILE A 293 -21.40 -9.80 27.64
C ILE A 293 -20.62 -10.90 28.37
N ILE A 294 -20.69 -10.86 29.70
CA ILE A 294 -20.05 -11.81 30.61
C ILE A 294 -21.16 -12.54 31.38
N PRO A 295 -21.29 -13.89 31.24
CA PRO A 295 -22.32 -14.66 31.93
C PRO A 295 -22.19 -14.63 33.46
N ASN A 296 -23.33 -14.50 34.15
CA ASN A 296 -23.43 -14.42 35.61
C ASN A 296 -23.14 -15.78 36.31
N HIS A 297 -23.58 -16.88 35.71
CA HIS A 297 -23.42 -18.23 36.23
C HIS A 297 -22.57 -19.08 35.30
N TRP A 298 -21.55 -19.72 35.86
CA TRP A 298 -20.66 -20.60 35.11
C TRP A 298 -20.42 -21.91 35.86
N PRO A 299 -20.43 -23.07 35.17
CA PRO A 299 -20.15 -24.34 35.80
C PRO A 299 -18.76 -24.35 36.45
N GLU A 300 -18.67 -24.94 37.64
CA GLU A 300 -17.41 -25.16 38.33
C GLU A 300 -16.43 -25.93 37.42
N GLY A 301 -15.21 -25.42 37.25
CA GLY A 301 -14.17 -26.05 36.43
C GLY A 301 -14.12 -25.67 34.95
N LYS A 302 -14.89 -24.69 34.47
CA LYS A 302 -14.77 -24.15 33.10
C LYS A 302 -14.35 -22.67 33.10
N GLU A 303 -13.69 -22.19 32.04
CA GLU A 303 -13.36 -20.77 31.85
C GLU A 303 -14.58 -19.97 31.39
N ARG A 304 -14.85 -18.79 31.99
CA ARG A 304 -15.95 -17.91 31.55
C ARG A 304 -15.65 -17.33 30.17
N GLU A 305 -16.50 -17.63 29.19
CA GLU A 305 -16.35 -17.12 27.82
C GLU A 305 -16.98 -15.72 27.69
N VAL A 306 -16.24 -14.75 27.13
CA VAL A 306 -16.76 -13.42 26.81
C VAL A 306 -17.44 -13.43 25.45
N CYS A 307 -18.69 -12.96 25.40
CA CYS A 307 -19.39 -12.76 24.13
C CYS A 307 -19.29 -11.30 23.70
N LEU A 308 -18.79 -11.06 22.48
CA LEU A 308 -18.71 -9.74 21.87
C LEU A 308 -19.92 -9.48 20.97
N TYR A 309 -20.58 -8.35 21.16
CA TYR A 309 -21.67 -7.86 20.31
C TYR A 309 -21.27 -6.51 19.66
N PRO A 310 -20.63 -6.53 18.47
CA PRO A 310 -20.05 -5.35 17.85
C PRO A 310 -21.05 -4.57 16.99
N PHE A 311 -20.95 -3.25 17.02
CA PHE A 311 -21.74 -2.35 16.20
C PHE A 311 -20.81 -1.47 15.37
N ILE A 312 -21.22 -1.16 14.14
CA ILE A 312 -20.51 -0.26 13.24
C ILE A 312 -21.45 0.81 12.68
N TYR A 313 -20.87 1.94 12.32
CA TYR A 313 -21.53 2.97 11.55
C TYR A 313 -21.16 2.83 10.07
N SER A 314 -22.15 2.93 9.19
CA SER A 314 -21.93 3.23 7.77
C SER A 314 -22.92 4.29 7.30
N VAL A 315 -22.52 5.11 6.33
CA VAL A 315 -23.37 6.18 5.78
C VAL A 315 -24.72 5.65 5.28
N GLU A 316 -24.75 4.44 4.74
CA GLU A 316 -25.95 3.82 4.17
C GLU A 316 -26.93 3.30 5.22
N ASN A 317 -26.42 2.75 6.33
CA ASN A 317 -27.22 1.99 7.31
C ASN A 317 -27.27 2.62 8.70
N GLY A 318 -26.55 3.73 8.92
CA GLY A 318 -26.30 4.29 10.24
C GLY A 318 -25.60 3.28 11.16
N TRP A 319 -25.86 3.39 12.46
CA TRP A 319 -25.38 2.41 13.45
C TRP A 319 -26.15 1.10 13.39
N HIS A 320 -25.45 0.00 13.07
CA HIS A 320 -26.03 -1.33 12.95
C HIS A 320 -25.11 -2.41 13.52
N HIS A 321 -25.69 -3.56 13.88
CA HIS A 321 -24.93 -4.70 14.39
C HIS A 321 -24.10 -5.33 13.27
N ASN A 322 -22.81 -5.55 13.49
CA ASN A 322 -21.91 -6.08 12.48
C ASN A 322 -21.91 -7.62 12.50
N GLN A 323 -22.69 -8.23 11.61
CA GLN A 323 -22.69 -9.69 11.44
C GLN A 323 -21.57 -10.11 10.47
N ARG A 324 -20.61 -10.90 10.96
CA ARG A 324 -19.55 -11.47 10.13
C ARG A 324 -20.17 -12.31 9.02
N LYS A 325 -19.99 -11.92 7.75
CA LYS A 325 -20.25 -12.85 6.64
C LYS A 325 -19.22 -13.97 6.75
N GLU A 326 -19.69 -15.21 6.84
CA GLU A 326 -18.79 -16.36 6.73
C GLU A 326 -18.04 -16.25 5.40
N LEU A 327 -16.71 -16.43 5.46
CA LEU A 327 -15.93 -16.59 4.23
C LEU A 327 -16.48 -17.83 3.50
N PRO A 328 -16.55 -17.83 2.16
CA PRO A 328 -16.97 -19.01 1.41
C PRO A 328 -16.15 -20.22 1.85
N SER A 329 -16.80 -21.20 2.48
CA SER A 329 -16.15 -22.41 3.01
C SER A 329 -15.66 -23.34 1.89
N ALA A 330 -16.07 -23.07 0.65
CA ALA A 330 -15.66 -23.83 -0.52
C ALA A 330 -14.23 -23.46 -0.91
N CYS A 331 -13.25 -24.09 -0.25
CA CYS A 331 -12.03 -24.45 -0.98
C CYS A 331 -12.49 -25.36 -2.12
N ASN A 332 -12.53 -24.82 -3.34
CA ASN A 332 -12.58 -25.67 -4.52
C ASN A 332 -11.29 -26.50 -4.49
N ASN A 333 -11.37 -27.71 -3.94
CA ASN A 333 -10.31 -28.69 -4.16
C ASN A 333 -10.21 -28.83 -5.67
N ILE A 334 -9.02 -28.56 -6.21
CA ILE A 334 -8.71 -28.94 -7.58
C ILE A 334 -8.74 -30.48 -7.57
N THR A 335 -9.88 -31.06 -7.91
CA THR A 335 -10.14 -32.52 -7.93
C THR A 335 -9.50 -33.21 -9.13
N ALA A 336 -8.69 -32.51 -9.91
CA ALA A 336 -7.87 -33.14 -10.92
C ALA A 336 -6.66 -33.75 -10.22
N ASP A 337 -6.60 -35.09 -10.17
CA ASP A 337 -5.33 -35.78 -9.94
C ASP A 337 -4.28 -35.16 -10.85
N GLN A 338 -3.11 -34.81 -10.30
CA GLN A 338 -2.00 -34.42 -11.16
C GLN A 338 -1.75 -35.59 -12.11
N PRO A 339 -1.75 -35.37 -13.44
CA PRO A 339 -1.52 -36.46 -14.38
C PRO A 339 -0.21 -37.15 -13.99
N GLN A 340 -0.22 -38.50 -13.95
CA GLN A 340 1.02 -39.24 -13.79
C GLN A 340 1.88 -38.98 -15.03
N ILE A 341 2.95 -38.21 -14.84
CA ILE A 341 3.90 -37.87 -15.89
C ILE A 341 4.83 -39.06 -16.07
N GLU A 342 4.82 -39.66 -17.26
CA GLU A 342 5.67 -40.82 -17.57
C GLU A 342 7.14 -40.41 -17.75
N CYS A 343 7.40 -39.25 -18.37
CA CYS A 343 8.73 -38.66 -18.46
C CYS A 343 8.70 -37.15 -18.75
N ARG A 344 9.80 -36.47 -18.42
CA ARG A 344 10.07 -35.07 -18.77
C ARG A 344 11.27 -35.02 -19.70
N SER A 345 11.09 -34.41 -20.87
CA SER A 345 12.14 -34.24 -21.85
C SER A 345 12.01 -32.91 -22.57
N ASP A 346 13.14 -32.38 -23.03
CA ASP A 346 13.17 -31.25 -23.93
C ASP A 346 13.12 -31.74 -25.38
N PHE A 347 12.32 -31.06 -26.20
CA PHE A 347 12.14 -31.35 -27.61
C PHE A 347 12.31 -30.09 -28.46
N GLU A 348 12.50 -30.27 -29.76
CA GLU A 348 12.41 -29.23 -30.77
C GLU A 348 11.30 -29.58 -31.76
N LEU A 349 10.30 -28.69 -31.91
CA LEU A 349 9.28 -28.80 -32.93
C LEU A 349 9.71 -28.03 -34.17
N VAL A 350 9.92 -28.74 -35.27
CA VAL A 350 10.48 -28.21 -36.51
C VAL A 350 9.46 -28.32 -37.63
N PHE A 351 9.27 -27.23 -38.36
CA PHE A 351 8.46 -27.15 -39.56
C PHE A 351 9.32 -26.86 -40.77
N ALA A 352 8.97 -27.43 -41.94
CA ALA A 352 9.67 -27.20 -43.19
C ALA A 352 8.73 -27.16 -44.40
N TYR A 353 9.03 -26.33 -45.40
CA TYR A 353 8.40 -26.30 -46.73
C TYR A 353 9.34 -25.63 -47.74
N ASP A 354 9.38 -26.05 -49.01
CA ASP A 354 10.17 -25.41 -50.09
C ASP A 354 11.54 -24.84 -49.65
N ASP A 355 12.34 -25.64 -48.94
CA ASP A 355 13.66 -25.31 -48.36
C ASP A 355 13.68 -24.31 -47.18
N GLN A 356 12.53 -23.79 -46.74
CA GLN A 356 12.37 -23.02 -45.50
C GLN A 356 12.28 -23.95 -44.28
N ARG A 357 12.85 -23.52 -43.14
CA ARG A 357 12.81 -24.24 -41.86
C ARG A 357 12.51 -23.29 -40.70
N MET A 358 11.59 -23.68 -39.82
CA MET A 358 11.30 -23.00 -38.55
C MET A 358 11.39 -24.00 -37.40
N ALA A 359 11.97 -23.61 -36.27
CA ALA A 359 12.11 -24.46 -35.08
C ALA A 359 11.61 -23.75 -33.83
N ILE A 360 10.85 -24.47 -33.01
CA ILE A 360 10.31 -24.00 -31.72
C ILE A 360 10.85 -24.91 -30.62
N PRO A 361 11.64 -24.37 -29.66
CA PRO A 361 12.09 -25.15 -28.52
C PRO A 361 10.90 -25.44 -27.59
N LEU A 362 10.75 -26.71 -27.19
CA LEU A 362 9.76 -27.17 -26.22
C LEU A 362 10.48 -27.69 -24.98
N LYS A 363 10.38 -26.96 -23.88
CA LYS A 363 10.97 -27.36 -22.60
C LYS A 363 9.93 -28.07 -21.74
N CYS A 364 10.38 -28.92 -20.81
CA CYS A 364 9.52 -29.57 -19.81
C CYS A 364 8.27 -30.23 -20.43
N VAL A 365 8.44 -30.93 -21.56
CA VAL A 365 7.30 -31.56 -22.25
C VAL A 365 6.88 -32.80 -21.48
N SER A 366 5.61 -32.84 -21.09
CA SER A 366 4.96 -34.05 -20.58
C SER A 366 4.58 -34.95 -21.74
N VAL A 367 5.03 -36.20 -21.69
CA VAL A 367 4.66 -37.24 -22.65
C VAL A 367 3.75 -38.25 -21.93
N PHE A 368 2.63 -38.57 -22.56
CA PHE A 368 1.67 -39.56 -22.07
C PHE A 368 1.31 -40.52 -23.21
N ILE A 369 1.60 -41.81 -23.06
CA ILE A 369 1.23 -42.84 -24.03
C ILE A 369 -0.06 -43.52 -23.54
N ARG A 370 -1.11 -43.45 -24.34
CA ARG A 370 -2.38 -44.15 -24.08
C ARG A 370 -2.25 -45.65 -24.35
N ASP A 371 -3.13 -46.44 -23.74
CA ASP A 371 -3.23 -47.89 -23.97
C ASP A 371 -3.42 -48.28 -25.45
N ASP A 372 -3.91 -47.37 -26.29
CA ASP A 372 -4.09 -47.55 -27.74
C ASP A 372 -2.85 -47.19 -28.57
N ASN A 373 -1.69 -47.02 -27.93
CA ASN A 373 -0.41 -46.59 -28.49
C ASN A 373 -0.42 -45.18 -29.10
N THR A 374 -1.36 -44.32 -28.69
CA THR A 374 -1.36 -42.90 -29.05
C THR A 374 -0.54 -42.08 -28.05
N ALA A 375 0.48 -41.38 -28.53
CA ALA A 375 1.23 -40.43 -27.72
C ALA A 375 0.54 -39.06 -27.67
N LEU A 376 0.46 -38.48 -26.48
CA LEU A 376 0.05 -37.10 -26.19
C LEU A 376 1.25 -36.36 -25.61
N LEU A 377 1.67 -35.28 -26.28
CA LEU A 377 2.74 -34.40 -25.82
C LEU A 377 2.14 -33.05 -25.46
N SER A 378 2.52 -32.50 -24.31
CA SER A 378 2.09 -31.16 -23.88
C SER A 378 3.25 -30.42 -23.21
N ASN A 379 3.45 -29.16 -23.60
CA ASN A 379 4.42 -28.27 -22.94
C ASN A 379 3.82 -27.49 -21.76
N ALA A 380 2.63 -27.85 -21.24
CA ALA A 380 1.93 -27.08 -20.22
C ALA A 380 2.70 -26.88 -18.89
N GLU A 381 3.69 -27.74 -18.59
CA GLU A 381 4.56 -27.59 -17.42
C GLU A 381 5.65 -26.52 -17.59
N ASP A 382 5.96 -26.10 -18.83
CA ASP A 382 6.85 -24.96 -19.05
C ASP A 382 6.11 -23.65 -18.73
N VAL A 383 6.36 -23.12 -17.53
CA VAL A 383 5.80 -21.84 -17.05
C VAL A 383 6.26 -20.64 -17.88
N CYS A 384 7.35 -20.78 -18.64
CA CYS A 384 7.90 -19.73 -19.50
C CYS A 384 7.42 -19.82 -20.95
N ARG A 385 6.63 -20.84 -21.31
CA ARG A 385 6.18 -21.04 -22.69
C ARG A 385 5.34 -19.86 -23.19
N ASN A 386 5.54 -19.52 -24.45
CA ASN A 386 4.72 -18.54 -25.15
C ASN A 386 3.45 -19.16 -25.73
N LEU A 387 3.54 -20.42 -26.17
CA LEU A 387 2.46 -21.15 -26.84
C LEU A 387 2.12 -22.41 -26.05
N ASP A 388 0.83 -22.68 -25.88
CA ASP A 388 0.30 -23.98 -25.50
C ASP A 388 0.34 -24.87 -26.74
N ILE A 389 1.22 -25.88 -26.71
CA ILE A 389 1.43 -26.82 -27.81
C ILE A 389 1.07 -28.22 -27.33
N THR A 390 0.11 -28.83 -28.01
CA THR A 390 -0.31 -30.21 -27.77
C THR A 390 -0.18 -31.02 -29.06
N CYS A 391 0.50 -32.16 -29.00
CA CYS A 391 0.67 -33.04 -30.15
C CYS A 391 0.08 -34.43 -29.84
N ILE A 392 -0.65 -35.00 -30.79
CA ILE A 392 -1.30 -36.31 -30.66
C ILE A 392 -0.99 -37.13 -31.91
N GLY A 393 -0.52 -38.37 -31.75
CA GLY A 393 -0.34 -39.28 -32.89
C GLY A 393 -0.02 -40.73 -32.48
N PRO A 394 -0.23 -41.70 -33.38
CA PRO A 394 0.09 -43.11 -33.12
C PRO A 394 1.60 -43.35 -33.10
N THR A 395 2.07 -44.23 -32.22
CA THR A 395 3.49 -44.56 -32.06
C THR A 395 3.92 -45.85 -32.77
N ASP A 396 2.97 -46.71 -33.13
CA ASP A 396 3.21 -48.08 -33.61
C ASP A 396 2.81 -48.32 -35.07
N LYS A 397 2.12 -47.38 -35.71
CA LYS A 397 1.62 -47.49 -37.09
C LYS A 397 1.57 -46.12 -37.79
N PRO A 398 1.67 -46.08 -39.13
CA PRO A 398 1.39 -44.85 -39.87
C PRO A 398 -0.04 -44.36 -39.61
N GLY A 399 -0.19 -43.08 -39.30
CA GLY A 399 -1.50 -42.46 -39.07
C GLY A 399 -1.42 -40.94 -38.96
N THR A 400 -2.57 -40.29 -38.83
CA THR A 400 -2.66 -38.84 -38.77
C THR A 400 -2.20 -38.31 -37.42
N SER A 401 -1.19 -37.45 -37.44
CA SER A 401 -0.77 -36.70 -36.27
C SER A 401 -1.45 -35.32 -36.26
N LYS A 402 -1.89 -34.87 -35.08
CA LYS A 402 -2.49 -33.54 -34.89
C LYS A 402 -1.62 -32.71 -33.97
N VAL A 403 -1.27 -31.50 -34.41
CA VAL A 403 -0.60 -30.49 -33.59
C VAL A 403 -1.58 -29.35 -33.35
N SER A 404 -1.83 -29.03 -32.09
CA SER A 404 -2.64 -27.89 -31.66
C SER A 404 -1.71 -26.85 -31.07
N ILE A 405 -1.82 -25.61 -31.55
CA ILE A 405 -1.02 -24.47 -31.11
C ILE A 405 -1.98 -23.35 -30.73
N SER A 406 -1.84 -22.85 -29.51
CA SER A 406 -2.59 -21.68 -29.02
C SER A 406 -1.68 -20.82 -28.15
N ILE A 407 -2.09 -19.60 -27.81
CA ILE A 407 -1.31 -18.78 -26.87
C ILE A 407 -1.44 -19.37 -25.48
N ALA A 408 -0.32 -19.45 -24.75
CA ALA A 408 -0.35 -19.89 -23.36
C ALA A 408 -1.28 -18.98 -22.55
N THR A 409 -2.22 -19.55 -21.79
CA THR A 409 -3.22 -18.75 -21.03
C THR A 409 -2.56 -17.70 -20.14
N ILE A 410 -1.44 -18.04 -19.51
CA ILE A 410 -0.66 -17.13 -18.65
C ILE A 410 0.10 -16.02 -19.40
N LYS A 411 0.13 -16.07 -20.75
CA LYS A 411 0.80 -15.12 -21.65
C LYS A 411 -0.18 -14.52 -22.67
N GLU A 412 -1.49 -14.59 -22.45
CA GLU A 412 -2.50 -14.11 -23.41
C GLU A 412 -2.32 -12.65 -23.84
N ASN A 413 -1.76 -11.81 -22.94
CA ASN A 413 -1.48 -10.40 -23.18
C ASN A 413 0.01 -10.11 -23.44
N SER A 414 0.85 -11.12 -23.71
CA SER A 414 2.28 -10.94 -23.99
C SER A 414 2.52 -10.62 -25.47
N VAL A 415 3.20 -9.52 -25.75
CA VAL A 415 3.64 -9.16 -27.12
C VAL A 415 4.51 -10.27 -27.71
N GLU A 416 5.41 -10.85 -26.93
CA GLU A 416 6.27 -11.94 -27.38
C GLU A 416 5.47 -13.20 -27.73
N ALA A 417 4.46 -13.55 -26.93
CA ALA A 417 3.66 -14.74 -27.17
C ALA A 417 2.77 -14.59 -28.40
N LEU A 418 2.14 -13.42 -28.56
CA LEU A 418 1.37 -13.05 -29.75
C LEU A 418 2.26 -13.04 -31.00
N LEU A 419 3.42 -12.39 -30.96
CA LEU A 419 4.36 -12.37 -32.07
C LEU A 419 4.81 -13.79 -32.46
N THR A 420 5.07 -14.64 -31.46
CA THR A 420 5.43 -16.04 -31.70
C THR A 420 4.30 -16.79 -32.42
N ARG A 421 3.03 -16.63 -31.97
CA ARG A 421 1.86 -17.24 -32.64
C ARG A 421 1.75 -16.76 -34.08
N GLU A 422 1.71 -15.44 -34.29
CA GLU A 422 1.49 -14.86 -35.62
C GLU A 422 2.62 -15.25 -36.59
N THR A 423 3.86 -15.34 -36.11
CA THR A 423 4.99 -15.82 -36.92
C THR A 423 4.79 -17.27 -37.37
N VAL A 424 4.31 -18.14 -36.48
CA VAL A 424 4.03 -19.55 -36.78
C VAL A 424 2.87 -19.68 -37.77
N PHE A 425 1.80 -18.93 -37.56
CA PHE A 425 0.61 -18.96 -38.42
C PHE A 425 0.94 -18.44 -39.83
N ARG A 426 1.74 -17.37 -39.91
CA ARG A 426 2.29 -16.89 -41.18
C ARG A 426 3.10 -17.96 -41.91
N PHE A 427 3.96 -18.69 -41.19
CA PHE A 427 4.72 -19.80 -41.76
C PHE A 427 3.80 -20.91 -42.31
N PHE A 428 2.75 -21.29 -41.57
CA PHE A 428 1.80 -22.31 -42.02
C PHE A 428 1.03 -21.93 -43.29
N ASN A 429 0.57 -20.69 -43.42
CA ASN A 429 -0.09 -20.25 -44.64
C ASN A 429 0.81 -20.36 -45.89
N TYR A 430 2.12 -20.10 -45.76
CA TYR A 430 3.03 -20.34 -46.87
C TYR A 430 3.26 -21.83 -47.09
N ALA A 431 3.38 -22.62 -46.02
CA ALA A 431 3.54 -24.07 -46.09
C ALA A 431 2.37 -24.79 -46.78
N THR A 432 1.14 -24.27 -46.67
CA THR A 432 -0.04 -24.82 -47.39
C THR A 432 0.01 -24.59 -48.91
N LYS A 433 0.80 -23.61 -49.36
CA LYS A 433 0.95 -23.20 -50.77
C LYS A 433 2.24 -23.74 -51.41
N ALA A 434 3.01 -24.54 -50.68
CA ALA A 434 4.31 -25.03 -51.08
C ALA A 434 4.25 -26.00 -52.27
N GLN A 435 5.22 -25.92 -53.18
CA GLN A 435 5.27 -26.77 -54.39
C GLN A 435 5.97 -28.11 -54.16
N ASN A 436 6.96 -28.15 -53.28
CA ASN A 436 7.76 -29.33 -52.94
C ASN A 436 7.27 -30.03 -51.65
N GLY A 437 6.09 -29.64 -51.16
CA GLY A 437 5.48 -30.18 -49.96
C GLY A 437 5.92 -29.48 -48.67
N SER A 438 5.22 -29.79 -47.58
CA SER A 438 5.49 -29.27 -46.24
C SER A 438 5.49 -30.40 -45.22
N SER A 439 6.25 -30.25 -44.13
CA SER A 439 6.37 -31.29 -43.10
C SER A 439 6.63 -30.68 -41.71
N PHE A 440 6.36 -31.46 -40.67
CA PHE A 440 6.78 -31.16 -39.31
C PHE A 440 7.46 -32.37 -38.64
N LYS A 441 8.34 -32.11 -37.68
CA LYS A 441 9.05 -33.10 -36.87
C LYS A 441 9.16 -32.61 -35.43
N ILE A 442 8.92 -33.49 -34.46
CA ILE A 442 9.25 -33.29 -33.05
C ILE A 442 10.48 -34.13 -32.78
N MET A 443 11.59 -33.49 -32.42
CA MET A 443 12.87 -34.16 -32.20
C MET A 443 13.30 -34.03 -30.74
N ASN A 444 13.87 -35.08 -30.18
CA ASN A 444 14.50 -35.00 -28.86
C ASN A 444 15.86 -34.24 -28.94
N THR A 445 16.51 -34.02 -27.81
CA THR A 445 17.84 -33.38 -27.75
C THR A 445 18.95 -34.15 -28.47
N ALA A 446 18.76 -35.44 -28.77
CA ALA A 446 19.70 -36.26 -29.52
C ALA A 446 19.48 -36.20 -31.04
N GLY A 447 18.40 -35.56 -31.50
CA GLY A 447 18.03 -35.47 -32.92
C GLY A 447 17.13 -36.62 -33.41
N ASP A 448 16.70 -37.53 -32.53
CA ASP A 448 15.77 -38.59 -32.89
C ASP A 448 14.36 -38.02 -33.08
N VAL A 449 13.71 -38.43 -34.16
CA VAL A 449 12.34 -38.02 -34.47
C VAL A 449 11.37 -38.81 -33.62
N PHE A 450 10.61 -38.11 -32.77
CA PHE A 450 9.57 -38.68 -31.93
C PHE A 450 8.22 -38.73 -32.65
N LEU A 451 7.87 -37.66 -33.37
CA LEU A 451 6.65 -37.57 -34.17
C LEU A 451 6.94 -36.77 -35.44
N SER A 452 6.35 -37.16 -36.57
CA SER A 452 6.45 -36.39 -37.82
C SER A 452 5.19 -36.51 -38.65
N GLY A 453 4.99 -35.56 -39.56
CA GLY A 453 3.95 -35.61 -40.57
C GLY A 453 4.24 -34.72 -41.76
N ASP A 454 3.56 -35.00 -42.86
CA ASP A 454 3.67 -34.28 -44.13
C ASP A 454 2.32 -33.64 -44.50
N ASN A 455 2.36 -32.64 -45.39
CA ASN A 455 1.22 -31.87 -45.89
C ASN A 455 0.51 -31.06 -44.81
N ILE A 456 1.16 -30.00 -44.31
CA ILE A 456 0.57 -29.09 -43.33
C ILE A 456 -0.65 -28.39 -43.93
N THR A 457 -1.77 -28.44 -43.23
CA THR A 457 -3.02 -27.72 -43.53
C THR A 457 -3.28 -26.62 -42.49
N PHE A 458 -3.75 -25.44 -42.92
CA PHE A 458 -4.00 -24.31 -42.05
C PHE A 458 -5.13 -23.44 -42.60
N ASP A 459 -6.14 -23.15 -41.77
CA ASP A 459 -7.41 -22.54 -42.18
C ASP A 459 -7.70 -21.20 -41.49
N GLU A 460 -6.72 -20.56 -40.83
CA GLU A 460 -6.92 -19.24 -40.19
C GLU A 460 -6.43 -18.07 -41.07
N ALA A 461 -7.04 -16.90 -40.89
CA ALA A 461 -6.64 -15.67 -41.57
C ALA A 461 -5.34 -15.12 -40.96
N ILE A 462 -4.47 -14.55 -41.79
CA ILE A 462 -3.26 -13.86 -41.33
C ILE A 462 -3.48 -12.36 -41.37
N ASP A 463 -2.96 -11.70 -40.35
CA ASP A 463 -2.77 -10.26 -40.31
C ASP A 463 -1.27 -9.92 -40.41
N ASP A 464 -0.78 -9.69 -41.63
CA ASP A 464 0.63 -9.36 -41.87
C ASP A 464 1.01 -8.00 -41.25
N GLU A 465 0.07 -7.05 -41.20
CA GLU A 465 0.25 -5.75 -40.55
C GLU A 465 0.41 -5.93 -39.03
N GLY A 466 -0.37 -6.85 -38.44
CA GLY A 466 -0.25 -7.26 -37.04
C GLY A 466 1.12 -7.85 -36.70
N VAL A 467 1.69 -8.70 -37.57
CA VAL A 467 3.04 -9.26 -37.37
C VAL A 467 4.11 -8.16 -37.37
N GLU A 468 4.02 -7.22 -38.32
CA GLU A 468 4.96 -6.10 -38.39
C GLU A 468 4.86 -5.23 -37.13
N PHE A 469 3.65 -4.87 -36.71
CA PHE A 469 3.41 -4.09 -35.50
C PHE A 469 3.97 -4.78 -34.24
N LEU A 470 3.66 -6.06 -34.03
CA LEU A 470 4.18 -6.84 -32.90
C LEU A 470 5.70 -6.98 -32.92
N THR A 471 6.30 -7.06 -34.11
CA THR A 471 7.76 -7.09 -34.27
C THR A 471 8.39 -5.79 -33.80
N LYS A 472 7.83 -4.63 -34.21
CA LYS A 472 8.28 -3.31 -33.76
C LYS A 472 8.14 -3.17 -32.24
N LEU A 473 6.98 -3.56 -31.71
CA LEU A 473 6.70 -3.47 -30.27
C LEU A 473 7.64 -4.37 -29.46
N ARG A 474 7.90 -5.61 -29.90
CA ARG A 474 8.86 -6.51 -29.25
C ARG A 474 10.29 -5.97 -29.29
N LYS A 475 10.65 -5.24 -30.35
CA LYS A 475 11.96 -4.58 -30.42
C LYS A 475 12.09 -3.46 -29.39
N ILE A 476 11.03 -2.69 -29.18
CA ILE A 476 10.96 -1.66 -28.13
C ILE A 476 11.10 -2.31 -26.75
N GLU A 477 10.35 -3.38 -26.46
CA GLU A 477 10.44 -4.13 -25.21
C GLU A 477 11.88 -4.54 -24.88
N LYS A 478 12.57 -5.16 -25.84
CA LYS A 478 13.95 -5.61 -25.67
C LYS A 478 14.95 -4.47 -25.53
N THR A 479 14.74 -3.38 -26.25
CA THR A 479 15.70 -2.26 -26.27
C THR A 479 15.65 -1.45 -24.98
N TYR A 480 14.45 -1.25 -24.43
CA TYR A 480 14.24 -0.42 -23.24
C TYR A 480 13.91 -1.21 -21.97
N ASP A 481 14.02 -2.54 -22.02
CA ASP A 481 13.72 -3.46 -20.91
C ASP A 481 12.34 -3.21 -20.28
N VAL A 482 11.32 -3.17 -21.15
CA VAL A 482 9.91 -2.94 -20.79
C VAL A 482 9.05 -4.07 -21.32
N LEU A 483 7.94 -4.39 -20.65
CA LEU A 483 6.94 -5.36 -21.14
C LEU A 483 5.59 -4.69 -21.27
N PHE A 484 5.01 -4.74 -22.47
CA PHE A 484 3.68 -4.20 -22.71
C PHE A 484 2.63 -5.29 -22.51
N GLN A 485 1.47 -4.92 -21.95
CA GLN A 485 0.27 -5.69 -22.19
C GLN A 485 -0.14 -5.42 -23.63
N CYS A 486 -0.21 -6.47 -24.46
CA CYS A 486 -0.49 -6.31 -25.87
C CYS A 486 -1.81 -5.55 -26.04
N PRO A 487 -1.78 -4.41 -26.73
CA PRO A 487 -2.94 -3.53 -26.80
C PRO A 487 -4.03 -4.18 -27.64
N LYS A 488 -5.28 -4.03 -27.20
CA LYS A 488 -6.47 -4.49 -27.96
C LYS A 488 -6.78 -3.60 -29.16
N ASP A 489 -6.17 -2.42 -29.22
CA ASP A 489 -6.28 -1.47 -30.32
C ASP A 489 -4.91 -1.00 -30.84
N THR A 490 -4.90 -0.52 -32.07
CA THR A 490 -3.71 0.04 -32.73
C THR A 490 -3.64 1.56 -32.58
N ALA A 491 -4.29 2.15 -31.56
CA ALA A 491 -4.45 3.60 -31.43
C ALA A 491 -3.10 4.34 -31.31
N GLU A 492 -2.10 3.70 -30.71
CA GLU A 492 -0.74 4.24 -30.57
C GLU A 492 0.26 3.68 -31.60
N SER A 493 -0.20 3.04 -32.70
CA SER A 493 0.68 2.45 -33.73
C SER A 493 1.69 3.45 -34.31
N GLY A 494 1.26 4.69 -34.56
CA GLY A 494 2.17 5.75 -35.01
C GLY A 494 3.28 6.07 -33.99
N LYS A 495 3.01 5.93 -32.68
CA LYS A 495 4.04 6.10 -31.64
C LYS A 495 5.04 4.95 -31.65
N VAL A 496 4.56 3.73 -31.90
CA VAL A 496 5.40 2.54 -32.10
C VAL A 496 6.33 2.72 -33.29
N ASP A 497 5.83 3.23 -34.42
CA ASP A 497 6.65 3.52 -35.60
C ASP A 497 7.74 4.55 -35.31
N ILE A 498 7.42 5.62 -34.59
CA ILE A 498 8.38 6.66 -34.19
C ILE A 498 9.52 6.07 -33.34
N LEU A 499 9.18 5.26 -32.34
CA LEU A 499 10.18 4.62 -31.47
C LEU A 499 11.00 3.57 -32.22
N HIS A 500 10.36 2.83 -33.11
CA HIS A 500 11.06 1.88 -33.96
C HIS A 500 12.07 2.59 -34.87
N ASP A 501 11.70 3.69 -35.52
CA ASP A 501 12.63 4.51 -36.31
C ASP A 501 13.80 5.05 -35.46
N LEU A 502 13.51 5.45 -34.21
CA LEU A 502 14.54 5.89 -33.26
C LEU A 502 15.54 4.77 -32.92
N ILE A 503 15.08 3.52 -32.86
CA ILE A 503 15.94 2.34 -32.64
C ILE A 503 16.73 1.99 -33.91
N GLU A 504 16.06 1.91 -35.07
CA GLU A 504 16.71 1.46 -36.31
C GLU A 504 17.70 2.48 -36.86
N ARG A 505 17.27 3.74 -36.95
CA ARG A 505 18.03 4.82 -37.60
C ARG A 505 18.86 5.63 -36.61
N GLY A 506 18.68 5.41 -35.31
CA GLY A 506 19.30 6.23 -34.27
C GLY A 506 18.75 7.66 -34.19
N TYR A 507 17.68 7.99 -34.94
CA TYR A 507 17.00 9.28 -34.87
C TYR A 507 15.56 9.23 -35.41
N THR A 508 14.73 10.21 -35.04
CA THR A 508 13.40 10.47 -35.64
C THR A 508 13.19 11.95 -35.97
N LYS A 509 12.35 12.24 -36.98
CA LYS A 509 11.96 13.59 -37.42
C LYS A 509 10.45 13.89 -37.29
N GLU A 510 9.68 12.96 -36.73
CA GLU A 510 8.21 13.05 -36.72
C GLU A 510 7.68 14.16 -35.82
N PHE A 511 8.50 14.66 -34.89
CA PHE A 511 8.10 15.73 -33.98
C PHE A 511 8.24 17.11 -34.61
N ARG A 512 7.34 18.02 -34.25
CA ARG A 512 7.44 19.44 -34.62
C ARG A 512 8.37 20.18 -33.67
N ALA A 513 9.09 21.15 -34.23
CA ALA A 513 9.86 22.09 -33.43
C ALA A 513 8.95 23.00 -32.59
N ILE A 514 9.40 23.39 -31.40
CA ILE A 514 8.64 24.17 -30.43
C ILE A 514 8.52 25.63 -30.91
N PRO A 515 7.31 26.17 -31.17
CA PRO A 515 7.16 27.48 -31.81
C PRO A 515 7.76 28.68 -31.05
N GLY A 516 7.64 28.67 -29.71
CA GLY A 516 8.15 29.70 -28.82
C GLY A 516 9.03 29.06 -27.75
N PHE A 517 10.34 29.19 -27.89
CA PHE A 517 11.29 28.53 -27.02
C PHE A 517 12.05 29.56 -26.18
N ASP A 518 11.77 29.57 -24.88
CA ASP A 518 12.49 30.36 -23.89
C ASP A 518 13.59 29.51 -23.27
N THR A 519 14.83 29.98 -23.39
CA THR A 519 15.99 29.34 -22.78
C THR A 519 16.79 30.34 -21.97
N TYR A 520 17.68 29.84 -21.11
CA TYR A 520 18.55 30.67 -20.29
C TYR A 520 19.98 30.32 -20.64
N SER A 521 20.78 31.33 -20.99
CA SER A 521 22.21 31.15 -21.22
C SER A 521 22.99 31.70 -20.04
N THR A 522 23.88 30.87 -19.53
CA THR A 522 24.92 31.16 -18.53
C THR A 522 26.28 31.40 -19.20
N ASP A 523 26.35 31.38 -20.54
CA ASP A 523 27.58 31.57 -21.29
C ASP A 523 27.52 32.84 -22.16
N LYS A 524 28.35 33.82 -21.79
CA LYS A 524 28.57 35.05 -22.55
C LYS A 524 28.91 34.80 -24.02
N LYS A 525 29.73 33.77 -24.35
CA LYS A 525 30.12 33.46 -25.73
C LYS A 525 28.93 32.97 -26.55
N GLN A 526 28.07 32.18 -25.93
CA GLN A 526 26.84 31.69 -26.55
C GLN A 526 25.83 32.83 -26.82
N LEU A 527 25.63 33.74 -25.86
CA LEU A 527 24.81 34.95 -26.05
C LEU A 527 25.33 35.82 -27.21
N MET A 528 26.65 36.00 -27.31
CA MET A 528 27.28 36.73 -28.41
C MET A 528 27.08 36.02 -29.76
N LYS A 529 27.21 34.69 -29.80
CA LYS A 529 26.98 33.87 -31.00
C LYS A 529 25.54 33.99 -31.51
N ILE A 530 24.56 33.95 -30.61
CA ILE A 530 23.13 34.16 -30.95
C ILE A 530 22.90 35.56 -31.49
N GLY A 531 23.45 36.57 -30.82
CA GLY A 531 23.35 37.97 -31.21
C GLY A 531 23.89 38.26 -32.60
N LEU A 532 25.13 37.83 -32.88
CA LEU A 532 25.79 38.04 -34.17
C LEU A 532 25.08 37.30 -35.32
N ARG A 533 24.59 36.08 -35.08
CA ARG A 533 23.82 35.32 -36.07
C ARG A 533 22.50 36.02 -36.42
N SER A 534 21.78 36.45 -35.40
CA SER A 534 20.53 37.19 -35.58
C SER A 534 20.75 38.51 -36.33
N LEU A 535 21.78 39.30 -36.00
CA LEU A 535 22.10 40.53 -36.73
C LEU A 535 22.51 40.30 -38.19
N THR A 536 23.00 39.11 -38.53
CA THR A 536 23.39 38.74 -39.90
C THR A 536 22.31 37.94 -40.64
N ASN A 537 21.07 37.94 -40.12
CA ASN A 537 19.92 37.18 -40.65
C ASN A 537 20.21 35.68 -40.84
N LYS A 538 21.14 35.13 -40.04
CA LYS A 538 21.45 33.70 -40.05
C LYS A 538 20.64 32.99 -38.97
N PRO A 539 19.88 31.94 -39.30
CA PRO A 539 19.10 31.23 -38.30
C PRO A 539 19.98 30.50 -37.27
N VAL A 540 19.38 30.24 -36.11
CA VAL A 540 19.98 29.52 -34.99
C VAL A 540 19.33 28.15 -34.86
N TYR A 541 20.14 27.12 -34.61
CA TYR A 541 19.65 25.79 -34.27
C TYR A 541 19.94 25.54 -32.79
N ILE A 542 19.00 24.89 -32.12
CA ILE A 542 19.08 24.51 -30.72
C ILE A 542 19.60 23.10 -30.65
N PHE A 543 20.52 22.90 -29.71
CA PHE A 543 21.12 21.62 -29.40
C PHE A 543 20.95 21.37 -27.90
N HIS A 544 20.44 20.21 -27.52
CA HIS A 544 20.30 19.83 -26.12
C HIS A 544 20.62 18.34 -25.98
N LYS A 545 21.24 17.96 -24.88
CA LYS A 545 21.41 16.57 -24.48
C LYS A 545 20.77 16.43 -23.11
N GLY A 546 19.79 15.54 -23.00
CA GLY A 546 19.08 15.27 -21.78
C GLY A 546 18.69 13.81 -21.68
N THR A 547 18.23 13.41 -20.50
CA THR A 547 17.64 12.10 -20.30
C THR A 547 16.14 12.18 -20.56
N PHE A 548 15.63 11.28 -21.37
CA PHE A 548 14.23 11.30 -21.80
C PHE A 548 13.48 10.05 -21.34
N ARG A 549 12.17 10.20 -21.22
CA ARG A 549 11.22 9.15 -20.90
C ARG A 549 10.15 9.07 -21.97
N CYS A 550 9.48 7.93 -22.03
CA CYS A 550 8.44 7.62 -22.98
C CYS A 550 7.23 7.03 -22.26
N LYS A 551 6.03 7.49 -22.64
CA LYS A 551 4.75 6.87 -22.27
C LYS A 551 4.17 6.13 -23.46
N LEU A 552 4.04 4.81 -23.37
CA LEU A 552 3.45 4.00 -24.43
C LEU A 552 2.59 2.90 -23.83
N TYR A 553 1.34 2.77 -24.27
CA TYR A 553 0.39 1.77 -23.77
C TYR A 553 0.34 1.69 -22.23
N GLY A 554 0.28 2.85 -21.57
CA GLY A 554 0.21 2.97 -20.10
C GLY A 554 1.53 2.72 -19.36
N ASN A 555 2.60 2.31 -20.05
CA ASN A 555 3.93 2.13 -19.48
C ASN A 555 4.74 3.42 -19.57
N ASP A 556 5.53 3.70 -18.55
CA ASP A 556 6.41 4.86 -18.48
C ASP A 556 7.87 4.41 -18.25
N PHE A 557 8.71 4.52 -19.27
CA PHE A 557 10.08 3.98 -19.27
C PHE A 557 11.11 4.98 -19.80
N SER A 558 12.37 4.79 -19.43
CA SER A 558 13.47 5.66 -19.86
C SER A 558 13.92 5.33 -21.28
N LEU A 559 14.10 6.36 -22.11
CA LEU A 559 14.78 6.27 -23.41
C LEU A 559 16.29 6.52 -23.29
N GLY A 560 16.78 6.78 -22.08
CA GLY A 560 18.17 7.18 -21.84
C GLY A 560 18.48 8.57 -22.37
N ASN A 561 19.74 8.79 -22.77
CA ASN A 561 20.20 10.08 -23.23
C ASN A 561 19.81 10.29 -24.70
N ILE A 562 19.04 11.35 -24.96
CA ILE A 562 18.69 11.77 -26.32
C ILE A 562 19.30 13.14 -26.58
N MET A 563 19.89 13.28 -27.76
CA MET A 563 20.27 14.57 -28.31
C MET A 563 19.10 15.14 -29.12
N VAL A 564 18.68 16.34 -28.76
CA VAL A 564 17.69 17.12 -29.50
C VAL A 564 18.39 18.14 -30.37
N LEU A 565 18.10 18.12 -31.67
CA LEU A 565 18.49 19.18 -32.61
C LEU A 565 17.24 19.79 -33.23
N MET A 566 17.02 21.08 -33.00
CA MET A 566 15.75 21.74 -33.36
C MET A 566 15.98 23.13 -33.96
N GLY A 567 15.21 23.51 -34.98
CA GLY A 567 15.27 24.84 -35.60
C GLY A 567 14.96 24.79 -37.09
N PRO A 568 15.11 25.88 -37.86
CA PRO A 568 15.78 27.10 -37.46
C PRO A 568 14.92 28.02 -36.59
N TYR A 569 15.59 28.81 -35.74
CA TYR A 569 15.01 29.85 -34.90
C TYR A 569 15.58 31.24 -35.24
N SER A 570 14.76 32.25 -35.02
CA SER A 570 15.13 33.67 -35.00
C SER A 570 15.14 34.20 -33.57
N ALA A 571 16.00 35.19 -33.30
CA ALA A 571 16.10 35.89 -32.03
C ALA A 571 16.13 37.40 -32.26
N LYS A 572 15.94 38.21 -31.21
CA LYS A 572 16.21 39.66 -31.27
C LYS A 572 17.70 39.93 -31.00
N GLY A 573 18.49 40.08 -32.07
CA GLY A 573 19.96 40.14 -32.02
C GLY A 573 20.52 41.26 -31.15
N SER A 574 19.98 42.47 -31.25
CA SER A 574 20.41 43.63 -30.44
C SER A 574 20.28 43.38 -28.93
N ARG A 575 19.21 42.71 -28.51
CA ARG A 575 18.96 42.37 -27.11
C ARG A 575 19.88 41.26 -26.60
N ALA A 576 20.22 40.28 -27.44
CA ALA A 576 21.18 39.22 -27.09
C ALA A 576 22.60 39.79 -26.92
N ILE A 577 23.02 40.71 -27.79
CA ILE A 577 24.33 41.39 -27.68
C ILE A 577 24.39 42.25 -26.42
N GLN A 578 23.35 43.05 -26.14
CA GLN A 578 23.29 43.85 -24.91
C GLN A 578 23.43 42.98 -23.65
N LYS A 579 22.74 41.83 -23.62
CA LYS A 579 22.84 40.86 -22.52
C LYS A 579 24.23 40.25 -22.38
N SER A 580 24.93 40.01 -23.50
CA SER A 580 26.31 39.52 -23.47
C SER A 580 27.32 40.56 -22.95
N LEU A 581 27.10 41.85 -23.24
CA LEU A 581 27.98 42.94 -22.80
C LEU A 581 27.83 43.24 -21.31
N THR A 582 26.64 42.99 -20.75
CA THR A 582 26.30 43.22 -19.33
C THR A 582 26.37 41.95 -18.49
N PHE A 583 26.89 40.84 -19.06
CA PHE A 583 26.98 39.55 -18.41
C PHE A 583 28.02 39.55 -17.28
N ILE A 584 27.62 39.15 -16.07
CA ILE A 584 28.48 38.94 -14.90
C ILE A 584 28.52 37.45 -14.50
N ALA A 585 29.49 37.05 -13.68
CA ALA A 585 29.57 35.66 -13.21
C ALA A 585 28.27 35.26 -12.49
N ASP A 586 27.84 34.01 -12.70
CA ASP A 586 26.58 33.41 -12.18
C ASP A 586 25.25 33.99 -12.73
N ASP A 587 25.29 34.85 -13.75
CA ASP A 587 24.08 35.33 -14.44
C ASP A 587 23.37 34.22 -15.24
N GLN A 588 22.05 34.13 -15.09
CA GLN A 588 21.16 33.43 -16.01
C GLN A 588 20.37 34.42 -16.87
N ARG A 589 20.66 34.48 -18.17
CA ARG A 589 20.01 35.43 -19.09
C ARG A 589 18.99 34.74 -19.99
N LYS A 590 17.70 35.05 -19.78
CA LYS A 590 16.60 34.57 -20.64
C LYS A 590 16.78 34.99 -22.10
N ILE A 591 16.58 34.09 -23.05
CA ILE A 591 16.57 34.30 -24.49
C ILE A 591 15.29 33.70 -25.04
N THR A 592 14.53 34.51 -25.79
CA THR A 592 13.31 34.06 -26.47
C THR A 592 13.63 33.83 -27.93
N LEU A 593 13.43 32.59 -28.38
CA LEU A 593 13.61 32.15 -29.75
C LEU A 593 12.24 31.93 -30.40
N LYS A 594 12.09 32.43 -31.63
CA LYS A 594 10.89 32.27 -32.46
C LYS A 594 11.19 31.35 -33.63
N LEU A 595 10.38 30.31 -33.81
CA LEU A 595 10.57 29.35 -34.88
C LEU A 595 10.44 30.00 -36.26
N CYS A 596 11.33 29.63 -37.18
CA CYS A 596 11.26 30.03 -38.59
C CYS A 596 10.50 28.96 -39.41
N ASP A 597 10.10 29.33 -40.63
CA ASP A 597 9.53 28.38 -41.60
C ASP A 597 10.51 27.25 -41.96
N ASN A 598 9.98 26.11 -42.40
CA ASN A 598 10.74 24.90 -42.74
C ASN A 598 11.59 24.34 -41.57
N SER A 599 11.00 24.33 -40.37
CA SER A 599 11.65 23.80 -39.18
C SER A 599 11.82 22.28 -39.21
N ILE A 600 12.94 21.84 -38.65
CA ILE A 600 13.27 20.46 -38.34
C ILE A 600 13.35 20.26 -36.83
N CYS A 601 12.96 19.07 -36.36
CA CYS A 601 13.24 18.59 -35.02
C CYS A 601 13.75 17.17 -35.14
N TYR A 602 14.92 16.92 -34.58
CA TYR A 602 15.56 15.63 -34.54
C TYR A 602 15.72 15.22 -33.09
N LEU A 603 15.23 14.04 -32.75
CA LEU A 603 15.60 13.33 -31.53
C LEU A 603 16.56 12.22 -31.95
N ILE A 604 17.76 12.20 -31.37
CA ILE A 604 18.89 11.36 -31.78
C ILE A 604 19.36 10.54 -30.58
N THR A 605 19.37 9.22 -30.72
CA THR A 605 19.83 8.23 -29.72
C THR A 605 21.21 7.68 -30.05
N ASP A 606 21.58 7.60 -31.34
CA ASP A 606 22.89 7.12 -31.79
C ASP A 606 23.56 8.08 -32.79
N GLU A 607 24.60 8.79 -32.32
CA GLU A 607 25.39 9.73 -33.11
C GLU A 607 26.27 9.05 -34.19
N GLN A 608 26.53 7.74 -34.05
CA GLN A 608 27.46 7.03 -34.92
C GLN A 608 26.84 6.57 -36.24
N GLN A 609 25.52 6.56 -36.37
CA GLN A 609 24.84 6.20 -37.62
C GLN A 609 25.14 7.21 -38.75
N ALA A 610 25.35 6.70 -39.97
CA ALA A 610 25.91 7.46 -41.09
C ALA A 610 25.08 8.70 -41.49
N ASP A 611 23.74 8.59 -41.45
CA ASP A 611 22.82 9.69 -41.77
C ASP A 611 22.80 10.78 -40.67
N VAL A 612 22.99 10.38 -39.41
CA VAL A 612 23.10 11.30 -38.26
C VAL A 612 24.37 12.13 -38.36
N ARG A 613 25.51 11.54 -38.76
CA ARG A 613 26.80 12.26 -38.85
C ARG A 613 26.73 13.48 -39.77
N GLU A 614 25.97 13.41 -40.86
CA GLU A 614 25.79 14.55 -41.76
C GLU A 614 24.98 15.69 -41.12
N ILE A 615 23.95 15.34 -40.36
CA ILE A 615 23.16 16.26 -39.53
C ILE A 615 24.05 16.90 -38.45
N LEU A 616 24.93 16.10 -37.82
CA LEU A 616 25.85 16.54 -36.77
C LEU A 616 26.95 17.49 -37.27
N LYS A 617 27.33 17.47 -38.56
CA LYS A 617 28.30 18.43 -39.14
C LYS A 617 27.82 19.89 -38.99
N ASN A 618 26.51 20.10 -38.89
CA ASN A 618 25.92 21.42 -38.65
C ASN A 618 25.92 21.84 -37.17
N ILE A 619 26.30 20.99 -36.22
CA ILE A 619 26.33 21.31 -34.76
C ILE A 619 27.22 22.51 -34.43
N ARG A 620 28.32 22.73 -35.16
CA ARG A 620 29.19 23.91 -34.94
C ARG A 620 28.42 25.23 -35.06
N LYS A 621 27.26 25.20 -35.72
CA LYS A 621 26.34 26.34 -35.95
C LYS A 621 25.21 26.43 -34.91
N CYS A 622 25.13 25.51 -33.95
CA CYS A 622 24.06 25.40 -32.95
C CYS A 622 24.37 26.11 -31.64
N VAL A 623 23.34 26.25 -30.80
CA VAL A 623 23.34 26.82 -29.46
C VAL A 623 22.93 25.71 -28.50
N GLN A 624 23.80 25.42 -27.54
CA GLN A 624 23.55 24.42 -26.51
C GLN A 624 22.53 24.92 -25.48
N VAL A 625 21.60 24.08 -25.08
CA VAL A 625 20.64 24.37 -24.03
C VAL A 625 20.72 23.27 -22.99
N ASP A 626 20.85 23.66 -21.73
CA ASP A 626 21.12 22.72 -20.64
C ASP A 626 19.85 22.01 -20.15
N LYS A 627 18.69 22.69 -20.14
CA LYS A 627 17.37 22.11 -19.83
C LYS A 627 16.32 22.65 -20.80
N MET A 628 15.51 21.78 -21.40
CA MET A 628 14.43 22.17 -22.31
C MET A 628 13.04 22.15 -21.64
N ASN A 629 12.84 21.31 -20.61
CA ASN A 629 11.55 20.98 -20.00
C ASN A 629 10.46 20.70 -21.05
N CYS A 630 10.79 19.88 -22.05
CA CYS A 630 9.94 19.65 -23.20
C CYS A 630 9.15 18.33 -23.10
N VAL A 631 7.93 18.37 -23.62
CA VAL A 631 7.02 17.24 -23.78
C VAL A 631 6.59 17.20 -25.25
N TRP A 632 6.98 16.15 -25.97
CA TRP A 632 6.55 15.84 -27.32
C TRP A 632 5.58 14.68 -27.32
N ASP A 633 4.29 15.00 -27.24
CA ASP A 633 3.20 14.02 -27.19
C ASP A 633 3.43 12.99 -26.06
N PHE A 634 4.14 11.90 -26.38
CA PHE A 634 4.43 10.78 -25.51
C PHE A 634 5.90 10.66 -25.06
N ILE A 635 6.82 11.45 -25.61
CA ILE A 635 8.24 11.52 -25.19
C ILE A 635 8.49 12.82 -24.43
N TYR A 636 9.15 12.77 -23.29
CA TYR A 636 9.39 13.95 -22.46
C TYR A 636 10.72 13.91 -21.72
N GLU A 637 11.27 15.10 -21.42
CA GLU A 637 12.53 15.23 -20.67
C GLU A 637 12.31 14.87 -19.19
N ASP A 638 13.16 14.01 -18.64
CA ASP A 638 13.11 13.65 -17.23
C ASP A 638 13.55 14.84 -16.38
N SER A 639 12.66 15.33 -15.52
CA SER A 639 12.93 16.47 -14.64
C SER A 639 13.80 16.08 -13.44
N ALA A 640 14.03 14.78 -13.21
CA ALA A 640 14.84 14.24 -12.14
C ALA A 640 16.35 14.29 -12.48
N GLY A 641 16.87 15.51 -12.56
CA GLY A 641 18.29 15.81 -12.64
C GLY A 641 18.60 17.07 -11.84
N ASN A 642 18.71 16.91 -10.52
CA ASN A 642 19.34 17.85 -9.61
C ASN A 642 20.75 17.36 -9.28
#